data_AF-A0A923MKA8-F1
#
_entry.id   AF-A0A923MKA8-F1
#
_cell.length_a   1.000
_cell.length_b   1.000
_cell.length_c   1.000
_cell.angle_alpha   90.00
_cell.angle_beta   90.00
_cell.angle_gamma   90.00
#
_symmetry.space_group_name_H-M   'P 1'
#
loop_
_entity.id
_entity.type
_entity.pdbx_description
1 polymer ?
#
loop_
_entity_poly.entity_id
_entity_poly.type
_entity_poly.pdbx_seq_one_letter_code
_entity_poly.pdbx_strand_id
1 'polypeptide(L)'
;MFQAPKLTDAGKNLYYRNMAGEGIKFTTIQLGNGTISGPISAMTALVSAVVTIDAAVKNNAEQYADVSGHFSNAELEEGFYWREIGVFAADPDYPNDRSHDILYCYQNAYDTADFIPVASVETVEKNITVPIIVGDASTVSCTLSSSQVLVSEADLEEHDKDANAHNALFEKINKELEKKQDTITAKGILKGGQDAKGNHTVTKATPGVDYQQPTQVLTESNAMALTDTVPFFSGADGQNRKVTLKKLKEALGVQSASINVTTCAGAAVVCTDGETTLNGVGSTKFSLPENTGTWEVTATLNGHTASAVVEVTGAMQYNVDLVITSSVAVTHAPTKTTYNVGETFDPTGLVVTATYADGTTEDVTDGCTFSPTVMAASTTAVTIKYQRAGVTVTTTQAVTVLEMSSISVKTAPNKTAYYIGESFDATGMVIEATMSNGTKKTVTGWTYTPSGALSKTDTAVTISYTENGVTKTCTQAITIRTLSSISVTTAPAKTAYKYGEKFSSAGMVITAKYSDNATRVVTGWTYSPTGALGLSNTTITITYAEGGVSKTCTQAITVSNYLSSIAVTHAPTKTSYFTGETFNSAGMVVTATMADGSKKTVTGYTCSPTTMAANTTAVTVSYSEGGVTKTTTTPVTVTSISNTLASNSWATIRAVSDAGKGSNYWSVGDAKGITINGKVGATTFSNLAISVFILGFNHNASREGSNRIHFQIGKINGTLVGLVDGNYGNSTSTTGAFTMNTSYTNSGGWNNSHMRKTVLGSNSASATSPAANTLLAALPADLRAVMKPATKYSDNTGGGSDTASYVTSTTDLLPLLSEFEYHGARSYANSAEKNYQAQYDYYKAGNSKVHYKHNATGTAAYAWCRSVYSSNSSDFCLVGTDGSAINHYAYGSWALAPCFFV
;
A
#
# COMPACT_ATOMS: atom_id res chain seq x y z
N MET A 1 -37.57 -1.96 -4.27
CA MET A 1 -36.45 -2.91 -4.03
C MET A 1 -35.28 -2.50 -4.90
N PHE A 2 -34.08 -2.36 -4.32
CA PHE A 2 -32.88 -1.94 -5.05
C PHE A 2 -32.41 -3.02 -6.05
N GLN A 3 -32.04 -2.59 -7.26
CA GLN A 3 -31.28 -3.39 -8.21
C GLN A 3 -29.77 -3.32 -7.87
N ALA A 4 -28.94 -4.18 -8.47
CA ALA A 4 -27.49 -4.15 -8.23
C ALA A 4 -26.90 -2.74 -8.50
N PRO A 5 -26.12 -2.15 -7.57
CA PRO A 5 -25.52 -0.84 -7.77
C PRO A 5 -24.60 -0.78 -8.99
N LYS A 6 -24.57 0.38 -9.66
CA LYS A 6 -23.74 0.60 -10.86
C LYS A 6 -22.57 1.51 -10.51
N LEU A 7 -21.42 1.25 -11.12
CA LEU A 7 -20.23 2.09 -10.96
C LEU A 7 -20.45 3.49 -11.57
N THR A 8 -20.00 4.52 -10.85
CA THR A 8 -19.85 5.87 -11.39
C THR A 8 -18.59 5.93 -12.27
N ASP A 9 -18.38 6.99 -13.05
CA ASP A 9 -17.16 7.13 -13.86
C ASP A 9 -15.90 7.29 -12.98
N ALA A 10 -16.03 7.97 -11.83
CA ALA A 10 -14.96 8.03 -10.83
C ALA A 10 -14.71 6.66 -10.17
N GLY A 11 -15.77 5.90 -9.87
CA GLY A 11 -15.68 4.53 -9.36
C GLY A 11 -15.05 3.55 -10.35
N LYS A 12 -15.35 3.67 -11.65
CA LYS A 12 -14.67 2.90 -12.72
C LYS A 12 -13.18 3.20 -12.78
N ASN A 13 -12.78 4.46 -12.63
CA ASN A 13 -11.36 4.82 -12.60
C ASN A 13 -10.64 4.18 -11.41
N LEU A 14 -11.25 4.17 -10.22
CA LEU A 14 -10.72 3.44 -9.07
C LEU A 14 -10.66 1.93 -9.31
N TYR A 15 -11.69 1.35 -9.92
CA TYR A 15 -11.69 -0.05 -10.32
C TYR A 15 -10.54 -0.39 -11.29
N TYR A 16 -10.24 0.46 -12.27
CA TYR A 16 -9.12 0.24 -13.18
C TYR A 16 -7.74 0.39 -12.50
N ARG A 17 -7.60 1.35 -11.57
CA ARG A 17 -6.39 1.46 -10.72
C ARG A 17 -6.21 0.19 -9.88
N ASN A 18 -7.31 -0.38 -9.40
CA ASN A 18 -7.29 -1.63 -8.66
C ASN A 18 -6.89 -2.84 -9.50
N MET A 19 -7.39 -2.94 -10.73
CA MET A 19 -6.89 -3.93 -11.70
C MET A 19 -5.41 -3.76 -12.02
N ALA A 20 -4.87 -2.53 -11.91
CA ALA A 20 -3.44 -2.24 -12.08
C ALA A 20 -2.60 -2.51 -10.81
N GLY A 21 -3.21 -2.94 -9.71
CA GLY A 21 -2.54 -3.35 -8.47
C GLY A 21 -2.64 -2.37 -7.30
N GLU A 22 -3.33 -1.23 -7.44
CA GLU A 22 -3.56 -0.30 -6.33
C GLU A 22 -4.72 -0.77 -5.42
N GLY A 23 -4.56 -0.72 -4.10
CA GLY A 23 -5.63 -1.11 -3.18
C GLY A 23 -6.81 -0.13 -3.22
N ILE A 24 -8.04 -0.63 -3.14
CA ILE A 24 -9.22 0.20 -2.87
C ILE A 24 -9.54 0.13 -1.39
N LYS A 25 -9.80 1.29 -0.80
CA LYS A 25 -10.26 1.45 0.57
C LYS A 25 -11.71 1.92 0.55
N PHE A 26 -12.66 1.05 0.90
CA PHE A 26 -14.06 1.44 1.11
C PHE A 26 -14.25 2.00 2.49
N THR A 27 -15.27 2.84 2.62
CA THR A 27 -15.24 3.81 3.69
C THR A 27 -16.59 4.10 4.33
N THR A 28 -17.60 4.47 3.56
CA THR A 28 -18.96 4.65 4.05
C THR A 28 -19.99 4.13 3.06
N ILE A 29 -21.14 3.71 3.58
CA ILE A 29 -22.36 3.48 2.83
C ILE A 29 -23.33 4.61 3.20
N GLN A 30 -23.84 5.34 2.22
CA GLN A 30 -24.84 6.38 2.45
C GLN A 30 -26.21 5.94 1.95
N LEU A 31 -27.25 6.27 2.71
CA LEU A 31 -28.66 6.05 2.40
C LEU A 31 -29.34 7.41 2.26
N GLY A 32 -30.22 7.57 1.27
CA GLY A 32 -30.90 8.84 1.02
C GLY A 32 -32.32 8.70 0.53
N ASN A 33 -32.99 9.85 0.40
CA ASN A 33 -34.38 9.96 -0.05
C ASN A 33 -34.54 10.66 -1.40
N GLY A 34 -33.43 10.98 -2.08
CA GLY A 34 -33.43 11.72 -3.33
C GLY A 34 -33.88 10.90 -4.55
N THR A 35 -34.34 11.62 -5.58
CA THR A 35 -34.74 11.05 -6.88
C THR A 35 -33.76 11.52 -7.95
N ILE A 36 -33.12 10.57 -8.62
CA ILE A 36 -32.17 10.87 -9.70
C ILE A 36 -32.90 11.24 -11.00
N SER A 37 -32.41 12.26 -11.72
CA SER A 37 -32.94 12.71 -13.03
C SER A 37 -31.96 12.50 -14.21
N GLY A 38 -30.74 12.01 -13.94
CA GLY A 38 -29.66 11.83 -14.92
C GLY A 38 -28.98 10.44 -14.85
N PRO A 39 -27.92 10.20 -15.64
CA PRO A 39 -27.23 8.92 -15.65
C PRO A 39 -26.41 8.71 -14.35
N ILE A 40 -26.45 7.48 -13.82
CA ILE A 40 -25.67 7.08 -12.62
C ILE A 40 -24.16 7.30 -12.82
N SER A 41 -23.65 7.17 -14.05
CA SER A 41 -22.22 7.29 -14.34
C SER A 41 -21.64 8.66 -13.99
N ALA A 42 -22.42 9.73 -14.08
CA ALA A 42 -21.97 11.09 -13.79
C ALA A 42 -22.08 11.50 -12.32
N MET A 43 -22.57 10.61 -11.44
CA MET A 43 -22.79 10.97 -10.04
C MET A 43 -21.49 11.00 -9.23
N THR A 44 -21.40 12.00 -8.35
CA THR A 44 -20.28 12.17 -7.42
C THR A 44 -20.71 12.17 -5.95
N ALA A 45 -22.01 12.29 -5.67
CA ALA A 45 -22.64 12.21 -4.35
C ALA A 45 -24.08 11.69 -4.48
N LEU A 46 -24.75 11.38 -3.37
CA LEU A 46 -26.21 11.15 -3.36
C LEU A 46 -26.95 12.46 -3.68
N VAL A 47 -28.17 12.34 -4.20
CA VAL A 47 -29.03 13.50 -4.48
C VAL A 47 -29.48 14.16 -3.16
N SER A 48 -29.79 13.37 -2.14
CA SER A 48 -30.22 13.81 -0.81
C SER A 48 -29.90 12.72 0.24
N ALA A 49 -28.64 12.74 0.73
CA ALA A 49 -28.18 11.83 1.78
C ALA A 49 -28.90 12.12 3.11
N VAL A 50 -29.37 11.05 3.75
CA VAL A 50 -30.08 11.11 5.05
C VAL A 50 -29.28 10.40 6.14
N VAL A 51 -28.65 9.27 5.83
CA VAL A 51 -27.88 8.46 6.78
C VAL A 51 -26.53 8.10 6.18
N THR A 52 -25.47 8.18 6.99
CA THR A 52 -24.13 7.70 6.64
C THR A 52 -23.73 6.60 7.62
N ILE A 53 -23.23 5.47 7.10
CA ILE A 53 -22.84 4.29 7.87
C ILE A 53 -21.39 3.98 7.53
N ASP A 54 -20.58 3.65 8.54
CA ASP A 54 -19.21 3.17 8.31
C ASP A 54 -19.22 1.83 7.55
N ALA A 55 -18.35 1.73 6.54
CA ALA A 55 -18.24 0.54 5.72
C ALA A 55 -17.19 -0.43 6.29
N ALA A 56 -17.61 -1.69 6.49
CA ALA A 56 -16.73 -2.82 6.71
C ALA A 56 -16.55 -3.61 5.41
N VAL A 57 -15.39 -4.24 5.21
CA VAL A 57 -15.11 -5.01 3.98
C VAL A 57 -14.68 -6.42 4.31
N LYS A 58 -15.32 -7.40 3.67
CA LYS A 58 -14.90 -8.80 3.69
C LYS A 58 -14.54 -9.25 2.26
N ASN A 59 -13.30 -9.71 2.09
CA ASN A 59 -12.83 -10.26 0.82
C ASN A 59 -13.23 -11.75 0.73
N ASN A 60 -13.99 -12.13 -0.30
CA ASN A 60 -14.48 -13.50 -0.51
C ASN A 60 -13.80 -14.14 -1.73
N ALA A 61 -12.60 -14.69 -1.53
CA ALA A 61 -11.94 -15.61 -2.47
C ALA A 61 -11.78 -15.07 -3.91
N GLU A 62 -11.25 -13.85 -4.03
CA GLU A 62 -10.59 -13.31 -5.24
C GLU A 62 -11.51 -12.88 -6.41
N GLN A 63 -12.84 -12.85 -6.28
CA GLN A 63 -13.72 -12.35 -7.37
C GLN A 63 -14.63 -11.17 -7.00
N TYR A 64 -14.97 -11.00 -5.71
CA TYR A 64 -15.77 -9.87 -5.23
C TYR A 64 -15.49 -9.59 -3.74
N ALA A 65 -15.72 -8.34 -3.33
CA ALA A 65 -15.69 -7.90 -1.95
C ALA A 65 -17.11 -7.56 -1.48
N ASP A 66 -17.46 -8.00 -0.27
CA ASP A 66 -18.69 -7.58 0.39
C ASP A 66 -18.40 -6.31 1.18
N VAL A 67 -19.02 -5.19 0.80
CA VAL A 67 -19.00 -3.96 1.58
C VAL A 67 -20.26 -3.91 2.42
N SER A 68 -20.13 -3.97 3.73
CA SER A 68 -21.26 -4.04 4.66
C SER A 68 -21.28 -2.90 5.67
N GLY A 69 -22.46 -2.61 6.23
CA GLY A 69 -22.65 -1.61 7.27
C GLY A 69 -23.90 -1.93 8.10
N HIS A 70 -23.88 -1.57 9.39
CA HIS A 70 -25.01 -1.75 10.29
C HIS A 70 -25.80 -0.44 10.41
N PHE A 71 -27.07 -0.46 9.98
CA PHE A 71 -27.99 0.67 10.11
C PHE A 71 -28.92 0.48 11.31
N SER A 72 -29.13 1.54 12.09
CA SER A 72 -30.21 1.67 13.08
C SER A 72 -30.93 3.00 12.90
N ASN A 73 -32.26 2.99 13.01
CA ASN A 73 -33.07 4.21 12.94
C ASN A 73 -33.19 4.97 14.27
N ALA A 74 -32.43 4.58 15.30
CA ALA A 74 -32.49 5.15 16.66
C ALA A 74 -32.29 6.68 16.70
N GLU A 75 -31.47 7.22 15.78
CA GLU A 75 -31.14 8.66 15.71
C GLU A 75 -31.95 9.42 14.63
N LEU A 76 -32.94 8.79 13.98
CA LEU A 76 -33.77 9.48 13.00
C LEU A 76 -34.85 10.34 13.69
N GLU A 77 -34.80 11.65 13.45
CA GLU A 77 -35.82 12.61 13.88
C GLU A 77 -37.07 12.59 12.96
N GLU A 78 -36.89 12.24 11.69
CA GLU A 78 -37.96 12.09 10.71
C GLU A 78 -37.80 10.80 9.89
N GLY A 79 -38.92 10.15 9.56
CA GLY A 79 -38.93 8.95 8.72
C GLY A 79 -38.73 9.32 7.25
N PHE A 80 -38.08 8.47 6.48
CA PHE A 80 -37.80 8.74 5.07
C PHE A 80 -38.03 7.52 4.18
N TYR A 81 -38.38 7.75 2.93
CA TYR A 81 -38.37 6.71 1.91
C TYR A 81 -36.93 6.49 1.45
N TRP A 82 -36.39 5.30 1.71
CA TRP A 82 -35.03 4.94 1.33
C TRP A 82 -34.97 4.68 -0.19
N ARG A 83 -34.69 5.76 -0.92
CA ARG A 83 -34.70 5.81 -2.39
C ARG A 83 -33.33 5.61 -2.99
N GLU A 84 -32.26 5.99 -2.32
CA GLU A 84 -30.91 5.90 -2.87
C GLU A 84 -29.93 5.25 -1.90
N ILE A 85 -28.94 4.56 -2.47
CA ILE A 85 -27.80 4.01 -1.77
C ILE A 85 -26.53 4.29 -2.57
N GLY A 86 -25.48 4.70 -1.89
CA GLY A 86 -24.15 4.86 -2.48
C GLY A 86 -23.06 4.27 -1.58
N VAL A 87 -22.06 3.66 -2.20
CA VAL A 87 -20.86 3.17 -1.52
C VAL A 87 -19.69 4.08 -1.88
N PHE A 88 -18.95 4.56 -0.89
CA PHE A 88 -17.84 5.48 -1.05
C PHE A 88 -16.50 4.81 -0.77
N ALA A 89 -15.49 5.19 -1.55
CA ALA A 89 -14.10 4.78 -1.38
C ALA A 89 -13.18 6.00 -1.23
N ALA A 90 -12.11 5.86 -0.46
CA ALA A 90 -11.13 6.94 -0.31
C ALA A 90 -10.41 7.18 -1.65
N ASP A 91 -10.18 8.44 -1.99
CA ASP A 91 -9.28 8.79 -3.09
C ASP A 91 -7.86 8.32 -2.74
N PRO A 92 -7.22 7.46 -3.55
CA PRO A 92 -5.85 7.01 -3.29
C PRO A 92 -4.82 8.15 -3.26
N ASP A 93 -5.10 9.28 -3.90
CA ASP A 93 -4.22 10.46 -3.90
C ASP A 93 -4.38 11.28 -2.60
N TYR A 94 -5.50 11.07 -1.89
CA TYR A 94 -5.84 11.69 -0.60
C TYR A 94 -6.37 10.65 0.42
N PRO A 95 -5.60 9.60 0.75
CA PRO A 95 -6.10 8.38 1.40
C PRO A 95 -6.62 8.55 2.83
N ASN A 96 -6.35 9.72 3.43
CA ASN A 96 -6.75 10.10 4.79
C ASN A 96 -7.70 11.31 4.83
N ASP A 97 -8.01 11.94 3.68
CA ASP A 97 -8.90 13.10 3.62
C ASP A 97 -10.27 12.69 3.06
N ARG A 98 -11.25 12.66 3.98
CA ARG A 98 -12.62 12.23 3.71
C ARG A 98 -13.40 13.19 2.83
N SER A 99 -12.98 14.45 2.69
CA SER A 99 -13.68 15.36 1.77
C SER A 99 -13.45 15.00 0.29
N HIS A 100 -12.49 14.12 0.02
CA HIS A 100 -12.17 13.62 -1.32
C HIS A 100 -12.74 12.23 -1.58
N ASP A 101 -13.62 11.72 -0.71
CA ASP A 101 -14.23 10.41 -0.92
C ASP A 101 -14.96 10.34 -2.26
N ILE A 102 -14.67 9.28 -3.00
CA ILE A 102 -15.23 9.03 -4.32
C ILE A 102 -16.45 8.12 -4.15
N LEU A 103 -17.59 8.57 -4.66
CA LEU A 103 -18.77 7.71 -4.82
C LEU A 103 -18.44 6.59 -5.81
N TYR A 104 -18.18 5.40 -5.31
CA TYR A 104 -17.72 4.25 -6.09
C TYR A 104 -18.86 3.63 -6.91
N CYS A 105 -19.98 3.35 -6.25
CA CYS A 105 -21.19 2.87 -6.92
C CYS A 105 -22.44 3.46 -6.28
N TYR A 106 -23.51 3.53 -7.07
CA TYR A 106 -24.78 4.13 -6.68
C TYR A 106 -25.97 3.36 -7.25
N GLN A 107 -27.10 3.40 -6.54
CA GLN A 107 -28.39 2.93 -7.03
C GLN A 107 -29.54 3.79 -6.52
N ASN A 108 -30.59 3.93 -7.33
CA ASN A 108 -31.87 4.49 -6.93
C ASN A 108 -33.01 3.46 -7.10
N ALA A 109 -33.91 3.36 -6.11
CA ALA A 109 -35.07 2.49 -6.09
C ALA A 109 -36.33 3.14 -6.73
N TYR A 110 -36.26 4.42 -7.10
CA TYR A 110 -37.36 5.21 -7.67
C TYR A 110 -38.66 5.05 -6.85
N ASP A 111 -39.77 4.68 -7.52
CA ASP A 111 -41.09 4.52 -6.90
C ASP A 111 -41.22 3.23 -6.06
N THR A 112 -40.17 2.39 -6.00
CA THR A 112 -40.16 1.12 -5.25
C THR A 112 -39.43 1.21 -3.92
N ALA A 113 -39.22 2.43 -3.39
CA ALA A 113 -38.52 2.65 -2.14
C ALA A 113 -39.34 2.26 -0.90
N ASP A 114 -38.67 1.64 0.07
CA ASP A 114 -39.28 1.29 1.36
C ASP A 114 -39.24 2.50 2.29
N PHE A 115 -40.31 2.70 3.06
CA PHE A 115 -40.35 3.73 4.11
C PHE A 115 -39.66 3.23 5.37
N ILE A 116 -38.70 4.00 5.90
CA ILE A 116 -38.07 3.77 7.19
C ILE A 116 -38.69 4.77 8.18
N PRO A 117 -39.47 4.31 9.18
CA PRO A 117 -40.04 5.18 10.19
C PRO A 117 -38.99 5.65 11.21
N VAL A 118 -39.35 6.67 12.01
CA VAL A 118 -38.58 7.05 13.21
C VAL A 118 -38.68 5.96 14.29
N ALA A 119 -37.67 5.87 15.15
CA ALA A 119 -37.59 4.83 16.18
C ALA A 119 -38.77 4.84 17.18
N SER A 120 -39.44 5.98 17.38
CA SER A 120 -40.64 6.07 18.24
C SER A 120 -41.87 5.38 17.67
N VAL A 121 -41.87 5.06 16.37
CA VAL A 121 -42.96 4.33 15.70
C VAL A 121 -42.61 2.85 15.60
N GLU A 122 -41.40 2.53 15.12
CA GLU A 122 -40.90 1.15 14.99
C GLU A 122 -39.37 1.16 15.02
N THR A 123 -38.76 0.25 15.79
CA THR A 123 -37.31 0.07 15.79
C THR A 123 -36.90 -0.74 14.55
N VAL A 124 -36.05 -0.15 13.70
CA VAL A 124 -35.54 -0.77 12.48
C VAL A 124 -34.03 -0.88 12.57
N GLU A 125 -33.54 -2.11 12.55
CA GLU A 125 -32.12 -2.43 12.40
C GLU A 125 -31.92 -3.26 11.12
N LYS A 126 -30.95 -2.87 10.29
CA LYS A 126 -30.65 -3.58 9.04
C LYS A 126 -29.15 -3.73 8.85
N ASN A 127 -28.73 -4.95 8.53
CA ASN A 127 -27.41 -5.21 7.96
C ASN A 127 -27.47 -5.00 6.45
N ILE A 128 -26.74 -4.02 5.95
CA ILE A 128 -26.66 -3.70 4.53
C ILE A 128 -25.37 -4.32 4.00
N THR A 129 -25.45 -5.10 2.92
CA THR A 129 -24.29 -5.68 2.24
C THR A 129 -24.40 -5.42 0.75
N VAL A 130 -23.36 -4.82 0.17
CA VAL A 130 -23.24 -4.52 -1.25
C VAL A 130 -22.06 -5.32 -1.82
N PRO A 131 -22.30 -6.39 -2.60
CA PRO A 131 -21.24 -7.12 -3.27
C PRO A 131 -20.71 -6.29 -4.45
N ILE A 132 -19.40 -6.14 -4.54
CA ILE A 132 -18.72 -5.38 -5.60
C ILE A 132 -17.55 -6.19 -6.17
N ILE A 133 -17.43 -6.14 -7.49
CA ILE A 133 -16.32 -6.78 -8.21
C ILE A 133 -15.06 -5.93 -8.00
N VAL A 134 -13.95 -6.60 -7.68
CA VAL A 134 -12.61 -6.05 -7.47
C VAL A 134 -11.62 -6.90 -8.29
N GLY A 135 -10.50 -6.34 -8.74
CA GLY A 135 -9.51 -7.09 -9.54
C GLY A 135 -8.66 -8.07 -8.72
N ASP A 136 -7.82 -8.89 -9.38
CA ASP A 136 -6.91 -9.91 -8.79
C ASP A 136 -5.81 -9.34 -7.84
N ALA A 137 -5.90 -8.08 -7.41
CA ALA A 137 -4.92 -7.43 -6.55
C ALA A 137 -5.10 -7.84 -5.08
N SER A 138 -4.04 -8.36 -4.47
CA SER A 138 -3.96 -8.96 -3.13
C SER A 138 -4.16 -8.00 -1.93
N THR A 139 -4.78 -6.83 -2.10
CA THR A 139 -5.12 -5.91 -1.00
C THR A 139 -6.41 -5.14 -1.24
N VAL A 140 -7.52 -5.66 -0.73
CA VAL A 140 -8.73 -4.86 -0.44
C VAL A 140 -8.75 -4.66 1.09
N SER A 141 -8.80 -3.41 1.55
CA SER A 141 -8.79 -3.07 2.99
C SER A 141 -9.89 -2.06 3.32
N CYS A 142 -10.26 -1.93 4.60
CA CYS A 142 -11.13 -0.85 5.11
C CYS A 142 -10.42 -0.17 6.28
N THR A 143 -10.64 1.13 6.52
CA THR A 143 -10.30 1.71 7.83
C THR A 143 -11.49 1.63 8.76
N LEU A 144 -11.23 1.14 9.97
CA LEU A 144 -12.13 1.29 11.12
C LEU A 144 -12.04 2.73 11.62
N SER A 145 -13.20 3.32 11.93
CA SER A 145 -13.37 4.67 12.46
C SER A 145 -12.52 4.91 13.71
N SER A 146 -11.94 6.11 13.80
CA SER A 146 -10.99 6.58 14.82
C SER A 146 -11.58 6.76 16.23
N SER A 147 -12.86 6.43 16.45
CA SER A 147 -13.47 6.45 17.78
C SER A 147 -13.05 5.26 18.67
N GLN A 148 -12.27 4.31 18.14
CA GLN A 148 -11.78 3.15 18.89
C GLN A 148 -10.25 2.95 18.78
N VAL A 149 -9.48 4.03 18.64
CA VAL A 149 -8.01 3.98 18.78
C VAL A 149 -7.64 4.46 20.18
N LEU A 150 -7.07 3.57 20.99
CA LEU A 150 -6.42 3.97 22.23
C LEU A 150 -5.18 4.81 21.87
N VAL A 151 -5.22 6.11 22.19
CA VAL A 151 -4.05 6.99 22.22
C VAL A 151 -3.15 6.56 23.38
N SER A 152 -1.85 6.47 23.17
CA SER A 152 -0.95 6.23 24.30
C SER A 152 -0.88 7.49 25.17
N GLU A 153 -0.69 7.33 26.49
CA GLU A 153 -0.52 8.47 27.40
C GLU A 153 0.63 9.41 26.94
N ALA A 154 1.62 8.85 26.24
CA ALA A 154 2.71 9.60 25.63
C ALA A 154 2.27 10.50 24.45
N ASP A 155 1.39 10.00 23.58
CA ASP A 155 0.91 10.78 22.41
C ASP A 155 0.06 11.99 22.87
N LEU A 156 -0.68 11.85 23.98
CA LEU A 156 -1.48 12.93 24.55
C LEU A 156 -0.60 13.98 25.26
N GLU A 157 0.42 13.54 26.01
CA GLU A 157 1.35 14.46 26.65
C GLU A 157 2.23 15.24 25.67
N GLU A 158 2.55 14.67 24.51
CA GLU A 158 3.35 15.33 23.48
C GLU A 158 2.53 16.42 22.75
N HIS A 159 1.24 16.16 22.50
CA HIS A 159 0.31 17.13 21.94
C HIS A 159 0.11 18.35 22.87
N ASP A 160 -0.14 18.12 24.17
CA ASP A 160 -0.41 19.21 25.14
C ASP A 160 0.80 20.11 25.42
N LYS A 161 2.02 19.64 25.10
CA LYS A 161 3.27 20.40 25.22
C LYS A 161 3.69 21.09 23.93
N ASP A 162 3.04 20.82 22.78
CA ASP A 162 3.36 21.47 21.51
C ASP A 162 2.62 22.80 21.37
N ALA A 163 3.37 23.91 21.48
CA ALA A 163 2.86 25.26 21.28
C ALA A 163 2.29 25.52 19.86
N ASN A 164 2.52 24.61 18.92
CA ASN A 164 2.06 24.68 17.53
C ASN A 164 0.92 23.72 17.20
N ALA A 165 0.42 22.93 18.16
CA ALA A 165 -0.61 21.90 17.95
C ALA A 165 -1.88 22.43 17.25
N HIS A 166 -2.13 23.75 17.33
CA HIS A 166 -3.28 24.42 16.74
C HIS A 166 -2.94 25.55 15.75
N ASN A 167 -1.71 25.64 15.24
CA ASN A 167 -1.32 26.70 14.29
C ASN A 167 -2.18 26.69 13.00
N ALA A 168 -2.58 25.52 12.52
CA ALA A 168 -3.47 25.41 11.36
C ALA A 168 -4.87 26.00 11.59
N LEU A 169 -5.37 25.96 12.84
CA LEU A 169 -6.62 26.60 13.22
C LEU A 169 -6.44 28.13 13.29
N PHE A 170 -5.31 28.58 13.82
CA PHE A 170 -4.94 30.00 13.86
C PHE A 170 -4.83 30.62 12.46
N GLU A 171 -4.23 29.90 11.50
CA GLU A 171 -4.19 30.31 10.10
C GLU A 171 -5.57 30.32 9.43
N LYS A 172 -6.44 29.36 9.73
CA LYS A 172 -7.82 29.33 9.23
C LYS A 172 -8.64 30.55 9.69
N ILE A 173 -8.50 30.94 10.95
CA ILE A 173 -9.17 32.13 11.49
C ILE A 173 -8.70 33.40 10.77
N ASN A 174 -7.39 33.53 10.53
CA ASN A 174 -6.85 34.68 9.80
C ASN A 174 -7.30 34.69 8.33
N LYS A 175 -7.44 33.53 7.70
CA LYS A 175 -7.93 33.37 6.32
C LYS A 175 -9.43 33.69 6.18
N GLU A 176 -10.23 33.41 7.21
CA GLU A 176 -11.65 33.81 7.27
C GLU A 176 -11.84 35.32 7.37
N LEU A 177 -10.87 36.04 7.94
CA LEU A 177 -10.90 37.50 8.07
C LEU A 177 -10.40 38.23 6.81
N GLU A 178 -9.61 37.56 5.97
CA GLU A 178 -8.86 38.10 4.82
C GLU A 178 -9.74 38.75 3.71
N LYS A 179 -11.07 38.58 3.74
CA LYS A 179 -11.99 39.13 2.72
C LYS A 179 -13.14 39.98 3.24
N LYS A 180 -13.19 40.24 4.55
CA LYS A 180 -14.20 41.13 5.15
C LYS A 180 -13.75 42.60 5.16
N GLN A 181 -12.54 42.90 4.68
CA GLN A 181 -11.98 44.26 4.53
C GLN A 181 -12.14 44.87 3.12
N ASP A 182 -12.57 44.10 2.10
CA ASP A 182 -12.49 44.48 0.67
C ASP A 182 -13.81 44.94 -0.01
N THR A 183 -14.87 45.33 0.71
CA THR A 183 -16.18 45.69 0.11
C THR A 183 -16.38 47.19 -0.23
N ILE A 184 -15.39 47.87 -0.81
CA ILE A 184 -15.59 49.21 -1.43
C ILE A 184 -14.92 49.28 -2.81
N THR A 185 -15.70 49.27 -3.91
CA THR A 185 -15.20 49.21 -5.30
C THR A 185 -15.69 50.32 -6.25
N ALA A 186 -16.31 51.41 -5.77
CA ALA A 186 -16.78 52.51 -6.64
C ALA A 186 -15.75 53.65 -6.82
N LYS A 187 -15.65 54.23 -8.03
CA LYS A 187 -14.83 55.44 -8.33
C LYS A 187 -15.67 56.52 -9.05
N GLY A 188 -15.54 57.79 -8.63
CA GLY A 188 -16.32 58.96 -9.07
C GLY A 188 -16.77 59.82 -7.87
N ILE A 189 -17.69 60.78 -8.07
CA ILE A 189 -18.39 61.43 -6.94
C ILE A 189 -19.42 60.43 -6.40
N LEU A 190 -19.28 60.04 -5.13
CA LEU A 190 -20.07 58.99 -4.48
C LEU A 190 -20.94 59.56 -3.35
N LYS A 191 -22.01 58.84 -3.03
CA LYS A 191 -22.99 59.17 -2.00
C LYS A 191 -23.17 57.97 -1.05
N GLY A 192 -23.10 58.22 0.26
CA GLY A 192 -23.36 57.20 1.29
C GLY A 192 -24.85 57.04 1.59
N GLY A 193 -25.26 55.84 2.01
CA GLY A 193 -26.62 55.49 2.41
C GLY A 193 -26.70 54.27 3.33
N GLN A 194 -27.91 53.84 3.65
CA GLN A 194 -28.19 52.58 4.35
C GLN A 194 -29.20 51.77 3.55
N ASP A 195 -29.05 50.44 3.53
CA ASP A 195 -30.07 49.57 2.96
C ASP A 195 -31.28 49.47 3.90
N ALA A 196 -32.38 48.88 3.41
CA ALA A 196 -33.63 48.77 4.15
C ALA A 196 -33.55 47.91 5.42
N LYS A 197 -32.42 47.27 5.71
CA LYS A 197 -32.16 46.50 6.93
C LYS A 197 -31.20 47.23 7.89
N GLY A 198 -30.81 48.46 7.56
CA GLY A 198 -29.95 49.31 8.39
C GLY A 198 -28.46 49.12 8.17
N ASN A 199 -28.03 48.37 7.15
CA ASN A 199 -26.60 48.21 6.85
C ASN A 199 -26.10 49.39 6.00
N HIS A 200 -24.91 49.91 6.31
CA HIS A 200 -24.32 51.02 5.56
C HIS A 200 -23.89 50.60 4.14
N THR A 201 -24.20 51.43 3.13
CA THR A 201 -23.88 51.22 1.71
C THR A 201 -23.35 52.51 1.04
N VAL A 202 -22.69 52.39 -0.12
CA VAL A 202 -22.10 53.53 -0.87
C VAL A 202 -22.36 53.36 -2.39
N THR A 203 -22.85 54.40 -3.09
CA THR A 203 -23.19 54.36 -4.54
C THR A 203 -22.75 55.63 -5.32
N LYS A 204 -22.90 55.66 -6.66
CA LYS A 204 -22.42 56.74 -7.57
C LYS A 204 -23.50 57.81 -7.86
N ALA A 205 -23.13 59.10 -7.87
CA ALA A 205 -24.06 60.24 -8.10
C ALA A 205 -24.49 60.43 -9.59
N THR A 206 -25.67 60.99 -9.84
CA THR A 206 -26.34 61.08 -11.17
C THR A 206 -26.49 62.53 -11.70
N PRO A 207 -26.01 62.85 -12.92
CA PRO A 207 -26.23 64.16 -13.55
C PRO A 207 -27.72 64.42 -13.85
N GLY A 208 -28.16 65.66 -13.65
CA GLY A 208 -29.53 66.17 -13.75
C GLY A 208 -30.29 66.14 -12.43
N VAL A 209 -29.87 65.27 -11.49
CA VAL A 209 -30.46 65.13 -10.16
C VAL A 209 -29.48 65.63 -9.09
N ASP A 210 -28.20 65.26 -9.24
CA ASP A 210 -27.12 65.71 -8.37
C ASP A 210 -26.28 66.88 -9.00
N TYR A 211 -26.37 67.22 -10.34
CA TYR A 211 -25.79 68.44 -11.07
C TYR A 211 -26.15 68.63 -12.63
N GLN A 212 -26.10 69.79 -13.38
CA GLN A 212 -26.75 70.06 -14.76
C GLN A 212 -25.93 70.56 -16.05
N GLN A 213 -26.50 70.63 -17.33
CA GLN A 213 -25.90 71.10 -18.68
C GLN A 213 -26.83 71.75 -19.85
N PRO A 214 -26.34 72.45 -20.97
CA PRO A 214 -27.07 73.41 -21.91
C PRO A 214 -27.31 73.14 -23.49
N THR A 215 -28.14 73.95 -24.26
CA THR A 215 -28.80 73.65 -25.62
C THR A 215 -29.07 74.78 -26.74
N GLN A 216 -28.83 74.52 -28.08
CA GLN A 216 -29.55 74.90 -29.39
C GLN A 216 -28.82 75.55 -30.65
N VAL A 217 -29.16 75.11 -31.91
CA VAL A 217 -28.72 75.59 -33.30
C VAL A 217 -29.76 75.30 -34.46
N LEU A 218 -29.78 76.05 -35.60
CA LEU A 218 -30.61 75.93 -36.85
C LEU A 218 -29.81 75.50 -38.14
N THR A 219 -30.42 74.82 -39.13
CA THR A 219 -29.78 74.23 -40.36
C THR A 219 -30.36 74.66 -41.73
N GLU A 220 -29.53 74.63 -42.79
CA GLU A 220 -29.71 75.22 -44.14
C GLU A 220 -30.64 74.46 -45.13
N SER A 221 -31.43 75.19 -45.95
CA SER A 221 -32.11 74.66 -47.15
C SER A 221 -32.18 75.70 -48.29
N ASN A 222 -31.64 75.31 -49.46
CA ASN A 222 -31.77 75.77 -50.85
C ASN A 222 -31.62 77.29 -51.17
N ALA A 223 -30.64 77.59 -52.05
CA ALA A 223 -30.26 78.92 -52.51
C ALA A 223 -31.44 79.77 -53.02
N MET A 224 -31.61 80.96 -52.44
CA MET A 224 -32.68 81.89 -52.79
C MET A 224 -32.36 82.68 -54.07
N ALA A 225 -33.27 82.70 -55.03
CA ALA A 225 -33.17 83.53 -56.23
C ALA A 225 -33.36 85.03 -55.91
N LEU A 226 -32.87 85.93 -56.76
CA LEU A 226 -33.06 87.39 -56.57
C LEU A 226 -34.55 87.82 -56.52
N THR A 227 -35.46 86.97 -56.98
CA THR A 227 -36.92 87.13 -56.89
C THR A 227 -37.53 86.63 -55.58
N ASP A 228 -36.80 85.85 -54.78
CA ASP A 228 -37.32 85.29 -53.53
C ASP A 228 -37.42 86.35 -52.44
N THR A 229 -38.38 86.14 -51.54
CA THR A 229 -38.77 87.14 -50.54
C THR A 229 -38.48 86.70 -49.12
N VAL A 230 -37.81 87.56 -48.33
CA VAL A 230 -37.57 87.35 -46.89
C VAL A 230 -38.69 88.03 -46.09
N PRO A 231 -39.41 87.31 -45.20
CA PRO A 231 -40.39 87.93 -44.32
C PRO A 231 -39.68 88.71 -43.19
N PHE A 232 -40.20 89.89 -42.86
CA PHE A 232 -39.74 90.70 -41.73
C PHE A 232 -40.95 91.39 -41.09
N PHE A 233 -40.91 91.63 -39.78
CA PHE A 233 -41.95 92.42 -39.12
C PHE A 233 -41.67 93.91 -39.31
N SER A 234 -42.61 94.62 -39.94
CA SER A 234 -42.55 96.09 -40.02
C SER A 234 -43.01 96.66 -38.69
N GLY A 235 -42.08 97.13 -37.86
CA GLY A 235 -42.40 97.74 -36.57
C GLY A 235 -43.28 98.99 -36.67
N ALA A 236 -43.25 99.70 -37.79
CA ALA A 236 -44.09 100.88 -38.04
C ALA A 236 -45.53 100.51 -38.41
N ASP A 237 -45.73 99.44 -39.17
CA ASP A 237 -47.06 99.03 -39.64
C ASP A 237 -47.73 97.99 -38.72
N GLY A 238 -46.99 97.47 -37.73
CA GLY A 238 -47.47 96.47 -36.78
C GLY A 238 -47.75 95.09 -37.38
N GLN A 239 -47.19 94.76 -38.55
CA GLN A 239 -47.47 93.51 -39.28
C GLN A 239 -46.25 92.94 -40.02
N ASN A 240 -46.29 91.63 -40.31
CA ASN A 240 -45.29 90.94 -41.11
C ASN A 240 -45.41 91.32 -42.61
N ARG A 241 -44.30 91.74 -43.23
CA ARG A 241 -44.15 92.03 -44.68
C ARG A 241 -43.04 91.16 -45.28
N LYS A 242 -42.84 91.24 -46.61
CA LYS A 242 -41.76 90.52 -47.31
C LYS A 242 -41.11 91.40 -48.40
N VAL A 243 -39.79 91.30 -48.59
CA VAL A 243 -38.99 92.04 -49.60
C VAL A 243 -38.19 91.09 -50.49
N THR A 244 -38.05 91.38 -51.79
CA THR A 244 -37.22 90.56 -52.69
C THR A 244 -35.73 90.84 -52.51
N LEU A 245 -34.90 89.82 -52.71
CA LEU A 245 -33.44 89.92 -52.63
C LEU A 245 -32.85 90.95 -53.62
N LYS A 246 -33.42 91.11 -54.82
CA LYS A 246 -33.00 92.16 -55.78
C LYS A 246 -33.18 93.57 -55.23
N LYS A 247 -34.38 93.89 -54.73
CA LYS A 247 -34.67 95.22 -54.15
C LYS A 247 -33.88 95.46 -52.87
N LEU A 248 -33.60 94.40 -52.12
CA LEU A 248 -32.72 94.47 -50.95
C LEU A 248 -31.27 94.78 -51.37
N LYS A 249 -30.74 94.16 -52.44
CA LYS A 249 -29.39 94.44 -52.96
C LYS A 249 -29.23 95.88 -53.48
N GLU A 250 -30.22 96.40 -54.19
CA GLU A 250 -30.23 97.79 -54.69
C GLU A 250 -30.34 98.80 -53.54
N ALA A 251 -31.16 98.53 -52.51
CA ALA A 251 -31.26 99.37 -51.32
C ALA A 251 -29.99 99.37 -50.44
N LEU A 252 -29.10 98.38 -50.62
CA LEU A 252 -27.86 98.19 -49.86
C LEU A 252 -26.57 98.58 -50.62
N GLY A 253 -26.62 98.84 -51.94
CA GLY A 253 -25.53 99.45 -52.72
C GLY A 253 -24.29 98.58 -53.06
N VAL A 254 -24.45 97.36 -53.61
CA VAL A 254 -23.35 96.39 -53.85
C VAL A 254 -22.70 96.52 -55.27
N GLN A 255 -21.35 96.51 -55.39
CA GLN A 255 -20.51 96.75 -56.61
C GLN A 255 -20.26 95.49 -57.54
N SER A 256 -19.68 95.67 -58.75
CA SER A 256 -19.37 94.63 -59.79
C SER A 256 -17.98 93.95 -59.69
N ALA A 257 -17.78 92.78 -60.32
CA ALA A 257 -16.59 91.92 -60.19
C ALA A 257 -15.37 92.27 -61.09
N SER A 258 -14.17 91.78 -60.74
CA SER A 258 -12.90 92.01 -61.49
C SER A 258 -11.98 90.76 -61.56
N ILE A 259 -11.14 90.64 -62.60
CA ILE A 259 -10.09 89.61 -62.74
C ILE A 259 -8.71 90.28 -62.67
N ASN A 260 -7.89 89.91 -61.69
CA ASN A 260 -6.49 90.30 -61.57
C ASN A 260 -5.59 89.21 -62.16
N VAL A 261 -4.79 89.56 -63.15
CA VAL A 261 -3.80 88.65 -63.75
C VAL A 261 -2.41 89.02 -63.27
N THR A 262 -1.65 88.02 -62.83
CA THR A 262 -0.22 88.11 -62.51
C THR A 262 0.55 87.31 -63.56
N THR A 263 1.55 87.92 -64.22
CA THR A 263 2.38 87.21 -65.22
C THR A 263 3.75 87.90 -65.35
N CYS A 264 4.62 87.34 -66.21
CA CYS A 264 5.95 87.88 -66.50
C CYS A 264 5.88 89.33 -67.00
N ALA A 265 6.89 90.12 -66.67
CA ALA A 265 6.96 91.51 -67.11
C ALA A 265 7.02 91.57 -68.65
N GLY A 266 6.15 92.39 -69.27
CA GLY A 266 6.07 92.53 -70.72
C GLY A 266 5.31 91.41 -71.46
N ALA A 267 4.77 90.40 -70.76
CA ALA A 267 3.91 89.39 -71.39
C ALA A 267 2.62 90.01 -71.92
N ALA A 268 2.21 89.65 -73.14
CA ALA A 268 0.91 90.06 -73.69
C ALA A 268 -0.20 89.23 -73.03
N VAL A 269 -1.19 89.88 -72.42
CA VAL A 269 -2.31 89.24 -71.71
C VAL A 269 -3.63 89.49 -72.43
N VAL A 270 -4.37 88.42 -72.72
CA VAL A 270 -5.70 88.46 -73.33
C VAL A 270 -6.71 87.83 -72.38
N CYS A 271 -7.81 88.51 -72.07
CA CYS A 271 -8.89 88.05 -71.19
C CYS A 271 -10.23 88.14 -71.93
N THR A 272 -10.91 87.02 -72.17
CA THR A 272 -12.13 86.98 -73.00
C THR A 272 -13.18 85.98 -72.51
N ASP A 273 -14.47 86.33 -72.62
CA ASP A 273 -15.60 85.41 -72.41
C ASP A 273 -16.13 84.82 -73.74
N GLY A 274 -15.39 85.01 -74.84
CA GLY A 274 -15.80 84.62 -76.19
C GLY A 274 -16.58 85.70 -76.95
N GLU A 275 -17.15 86.70 -76.26
CA GLU A 275 -17.85 87.83 -76.88
C GLU A 275 -17.11 89.17 -76.64
N THR A 276 -16.65 89.38 -75.41
CA THR A 276 -15.86 90.53 -74.95
C THR A 276 -14.40 90.14 -74.89
N THR A 277 -13.50 90.99 -75.39
CA THR A 277 -12.04 90.78 -75.28
C THR A 277 -11.38 91.98 -74.64
N LEU A 278 -10.60 91.73 -73.60
CA LEU A 278 -9.82 92.72 -72.86
C LEU A 278 -8.34 92.40 -73.00
N ASN A 279 -7.54 93.39 -73.39
CA ASN A 279 -6.11 93.23 -73.61
C ASN A 279 -5.32 93.99 -72.54
N GLY A 280 -4.24 93.38 -72.06
CA GLY A 280 -3.32 93.93 -71.08
C GLY A 280 -1.88 93.55 -71.40
N VAL A 281 -0.94 94.14 -70.68
CA VAL A 281 0.49 93.83 -70.79
C VAL A 281 1.06 93.70 -69.38
N GLY A 282 1.80 92.62 -69.13
CA GLY A 282 2.23 92.24 -67.79
C GLY A 282 1.05 92.03 -66.84
N SER A 283 1.33 92.02 -65.54
CA SER A 283 0.31 91.89 -64.51
C SER A 283 -0.71 93.03 -64.59
N THR A 284 -1.98 92.71 -64.87
CA THR A 284 -3.04 93.66 -65.20
C THR A 284 -4.35 93.28 -64.50
N LYS A 285 -5.17 94.27 -64.09
CA LYS A 285 -6.51 94.09 -63.54
C LYS A 285 -7.58 94.47 -64.57
N PHE A 286 -8.49 93.54 -64.87
CA PHE A 286 -9.64 93.72 -65.73
C PHE A 286 -10.92 93.89 -64.91
N SER A 287 -11.71 94.94 -65.15
CA SER A 287 -13.05 95.11 -64.54
C SER A 287 -14.10 94.55 -65.49
N LEU A 288 -15.03 93.73 -64.97
CA LEU A 288 -15.97 92.98 -65.81
C LEU A 288 -17.30 93.75 -65.96
N PRO A 289 -17.80 93.96 -67.20
CA PRO A 289 -18.96 94.81 -67.48
C PRO A 289 -20.32 94.11 -67.23
N GLU A 290 -20.56 93.63 -66.01
CA GLU A 290 -21.82 92.95 -65.56
C GLU A 290 -22.01 91.48 -65.99
N ASN A 291 -21.13 90.93 -66.85
CA ASN A 291 -21.20 89.52 -67.27
C ASN A 291 -20.70 88.55 -66.20
N THR A 292 -21.58 87.66 -65.73
CA THR A 292 -21.23 86.43 -65.01
C THR A 292 -21.09 85.28 -66.02
N GLY A 293 -20.00 84.50 -65.94
CA GLY A 293 -19.72 83.44 -66.92
C GLY A 293 -18.24 83.03 -66.93
N THR A 294 -17.86 82.18 -67.88
CA THR A 294 -16.50 81.64 -68.02
C THR A 294 -15.62 82.57 -68.85
N TRP A 295 -14.46 82.95 -68.31
CA TRP A 295 -13.46 83.81 -68.95
C TRP A 295 -12.15 83.04 -69.15
N GLU A 296 -11.59 83.08 -70.36
CA GLU A 296 -10.26 82.57 -70.64
C GLU A 296 -9.23 83.70 -70.57
N VAL A 297 -8.13 83.48 -69.85
CA VAL A 297 -7.03 84.41 -69.67
C VAL A 297 -5.75 83.76 -70.17
N THR A 298 -5.07 84.38 -71.14
CA THR A 298 -3.84 83.86 -71.75
C THR A 298 -2.73 84.90 -71.69
N ALA A 299 -1.53 84.50 -71.24
CA ALA A 299 -0.31 85.29 -71.25
C ALA A 299 0.72 84.68 -72.21
N THR A 300 1.37 85.52 -73.04
CA THR A 300 2.37 85.08 -74.02
C THR A 300 3.62 85.96 -73.96
N LEU A 301 4.80 85.34 -73.89
CA LEU A 301 6.10 86.04 -73.92
C LEU A 301 7.21 85.14 -74.51
N ASN A 302 8.02 85.67 -75.43
CA ASN A 302 9.19 85.00 -76.03
C ASN A 302 8.90 83.59 -76.62
N GLY A 303 7.71 83.40 -77.20
CA GLY A 303 7.30 82.12 -77.79
C GLY A 303 6.76 81.09 -76.79
N HIS A 304 6.72 81.42 -75.50
CA HIS A 304 6.09 80.62 -74.46
C HIS A 304 4.71 81.19 -74.08
N THR A 305 3.78 80.31 -73.72
CA THR A 305 2.39 80.65 -73.39
C THR A 305 1.97 80.00 -72.07
N ALA A 306 1.12 80.69 -71.30
CA ALA A 306 0.39 80.14 -70.17
C ALA A 306 -1.06 80.64 -70.20
N SER A 307 -2.02 79.75 -69.95
CA SER A 307 -3.45 80.06 -70.03
C SER A 307 -4.21 79.48 -68.84
N ALA A 308 -5.28 80.15 -68.43
CA ALA A 308 -6.19 79.69 -67.39
C ALA A 308 -7.64 80.11 -67.70
N VAL A 309 -8.59 79.34 -67.18
CA VAL A 309 -10.03 79.58 -67.31
C VAL A 309 -10.60 79.96 -65.94
N VAL A 310 -11.40 81.03 -65.88
CA VAL A 310 -11.98 81.60 -64.66
C VAL A 310 -13.50 81.63 -64.77
N GLU A 311 -14.21 80.99 -63.84
CA GLU A 311 -15.68 81.04 -63.78
C GLU A 311 -16.14 82.13 -62.81
N VAL A 312 -16.85 83.14 -63.34
CA VAL A 312 -17.29 84.32 -62.59
C VAL A 312 -18.74 84.14 -62.13
N THR A 313 -18.91 83.66 -60.89
CA THR A 313 -20.21 83.21 -60.33
C THR A 313 -20.69 84.00 -59.11
N GLY A 314 -19.92 84.97 -58.59
CA GLY A 314 -20.41 85.84 -57.51
C GLY A 314 -19.36 86.54 -56.62
N ALA A 315 -18.06 86.30 -56.79
CA ALA A 315 -17.03 87.02 -56.04
C ALA A 315 -16.75 88.40 -56.66
N MET A 316 -16.36 89.37 -55.84
CA MET A 316 -15.99 90.72 -56.27
C MET A 316 -14.63 90.77 -57.00
N GLN A 317 -13.80 89.74 -56.83
CA GLN A 317 -12.46 89.68 -57.38
C GLN A 317 -12.02 88.23 -57.59
N TYR A 318 -11.36 87.99 -58.72
CA TYR A 318 -10.73 86.73 -59.09
C TYR A 318 -9.26 86.97 -59.41
N ASN A 319 -8.37 86.05 -59.06
CA ASN A 319 -6.93 86.17 -59.28
C ASN A 319 -6.43 85.02 -60.15
N VAL A 320 -5.61 85.33 -61.16
CA VAL A 320 -5.02 84.35 -62.09
C VAL A 320 -3.50 84.53 -62.12
N ASP A 321 -2.75 83.46 -61.90
CA ASP A 321 -1.28 83.43 -62.05
C ASP A 321 -0.90 82.71 -63.36
N LEU A 322 -0.25 83.46 -64.25
CA LEU A 322 0.23 83.02 -65.57
C LEU A 322 1.72 83.32 -65.75
N VAL A 323 2.53 83.31 -64.68
CA VAL A 323 4.00 83.42 -64.79
C VAL A 323 4.56 82.23 -65.56
N ILE A 324 5.22 82.50 -66.69
CA ILE A 324 5.61 81.49 -67.69
C ILE A 324 7.00 80.93 -67.37
N THR A 325 7.09 79.63 -67.07
CA THR A 325 8.36 78.95 -66.75
C THR A 325 9.04 78.43 -68.01
N SER A 326 10.33 78.74 -68.22
CA SER A 326 11.10 78.34 -69.40
C SER A 326 11.95 77.07 -69.16
N SER A 327 12.59 76.95 -68.00
CA SER A 327 13.40 75.77 -67.64
C SER A 327 13.58 75.64 -66.13
N VAL A 328 14.08 74.49 -65.69
CA VAL A 328 14.45 74.22 -64.29
C VAL A 328 15.79 73.49 -64.23
N ALA A 329 16.63 73.83 -63.24
CA ALA A 329 17.91 73.18 -63.02
C ALA A 329 18.20 72.97 -61.54
N VAL A 330 18.92 71.90 -61.21
CA VAL A 330 19.52 71.72 -59.88
C VAL A 330 20.74 72.63 -59.81
N THR A 331 20.68 73.64 -58.95
CA THR A 331 21.79 74.59 -58.76
C THR A 331 22.63 74.25 -57.54
N HIS A 332 22.07 73.52 -56.57
CA HIS A 332 22.82 72.87 -55.48
C HIS A 332 22.30 71.45 -55.25
N ALA A 333 23.22 70.48 -55.23
CA ALA A 333 22.91 69.07 -54.99
C ALA A 333 22.52 68.84 -53.51
N PRO A 334 21.72 67.80 -53.19
CA PRO A 334 21.33 67.50 -51.82
C PRO A 334 22.53 67.02 -50.99
N THR A 335 22.44 67.17 -49.67
CA THR A 335 23.51 66.72 -48.75
C THR A 335 23.67 65.21 -48.73
N LYS A 336 22.62 64.46 -49.12
CA LYS A 336 22.61 63.00 -49.16
C LYS A 336 22.47 62.49 -50.60
N THR A 337 23.52 61.84 -51.10
CA THR A 337 23.55 61.22 -52.44
C THR A 337 23.69 59.70 -52.41
N THR A 338 23.87 59.10 -51.21
CA THR A 338 23.98 57.64 -51.03
C THR A 338 22.89 57.14 -50.10
N TYR A 339 22.22 56.06 -50.51
CA TYR A 339 21.04 55.52 -49.86
C TYR A 339 21.15 54.01 -49.70
N ASN A 340 20.47 53.43 -48.71
CA ASN A 340 20.20 51.99 -48.69
C ASN A 340 18.93 51.66 -49.48
N VAL A 341 18.80 50.44 -49.99
CA VAL A 341 17.54 49.98 -50.62
C VAL A 341 16.37 50.22 -49.65
N GLY A 342 15.28 50.82 -50.13
CA GLY A 342 14.09 51.13 -49.33
C GLY A 342 14.13 52.50 -48.62
N GLU A 343 15.24 53.23 -48.65
CA GLU A 343 15.28 54.59 -48.08
C GLU A 343 14.55 55.60 -48.96
N THR A 344 13.93 56.60 -48.32
CA THR A 344 13.26 57.72 -49.00
C THR A 344 14.27 58.77 -49.45
N PHE A 345 14.07 59.38 -50.62
CA PHE A 345 14.89 60.50 -51.09
C PHE A 345 14.85 61.65 -50.08
N ASP A 346 16.02 62.17 -49.70
CA ASP A 346 16.15 63.30 -48.79
C ASP A 346 16.54 64.55 -49.59
N PRO A 347 15.60 65.48 -49.82
CA PRO A 347 15.87 66.70 -50.56
C PRO A 347 16.63 67.75 -49.74
N THR A 348 17.03 67.47 -48.48
CA THR A 348 17.73 68.44 -47.64
C THR A 348 19.00 68.95 -48.33
N GLY A 349 19.13 70.28 -48.40
CA GLY A 349 20.24 70.98 -49.07
C GLY A 349 20.14 71.05 -50.60
N LEU A 350 19.11 70.45 -51.21
CA LEU A 350 18.82 70.61 -52.63
C LEU A 350 18.34 72.05 -52.88
N VAL A 351 18.83 72.68 -53.94
CA VAL A 351 18.26 73.93 -54.47
C VAL A 351 17.93 73.74 -55.94
N VAL A 352 16.67 74.00 -56.27
CA VAL A 352 16.11 73.90 -57.61
C VAL A 352 15.68 75.29 -58.07
N THR A 353 16.32 75.78 -59.13
CA THR A 353 16.06 77.13 -59.65
C THR A 353 15.27 77.05 -60.94
N ALA A 354 14.11 77.70 -60.97
CA ALA A 354 13.35 77.91 -62.19
C ALA A 354 13.85 79.17 -62.89
N THR A 355 13.90 79.13 -64.22
CA THR A 355 14.06 80.31 -65.06
C THR A 355 12.73 80.60 -65.74
N TYR A 356 12.31 81.87 -65.73
CA TYR A 356 11.07 82.33 -66.35
C TYR A 356 11.31 82.91 -67.75
N ALA A 357 10.23 83.08 -68.53
CA ALA A 357 10.32 83.54 -69.92
C ALA A 357 10.85 84.98 -70.06
N ASP A 358 10.76 85.80 -69.01
CA ASP A 358 11.36 87.15 -68.94
C ASP A 358 12.83 87.15 -68.50
N GLY A 359 13.42 85.98 -68.29
CA GLY A 359 14.82 85.80 -67.88
C GLY A 359 15.06 85.92 -66.38
N THR A 360 14.03 86.21 -65.58
CA THR A 360 14.14 86.17 -64.11
C THR A 360 14.25 84.73 -63.61
N THR A 361 14.76 84.56 -62.38
CA THR A 361 14.95 83.25 -61.76
C THR A 361 14.38 83.24 -60.35
N GLU A 362 13.92 82.08 -59.89
CA GLU A 362 13.34 81.88 -58.56
C GLU A 362 13.77 80.51 -58.02
N ASP A 363 14.00 80.44 -56.70
CA ASP A 363 14.13 79.18 -55.99
C ASP A 363 12.75 78.55 -55.84
N VAL A 364 12.57 77.39 -56.48
CA VAL A 364 11.28 76.68 -56.56
C VAL A 364 11.35 75.31 -55.88
N THR A 365 12.34 75.11 -55.02
CA THR A 365 12.60 73.81 -54.36
C THR A 365 11.35 73.29 -53.64
N ASP A 366 10.65 74.15 -52.91
CA ASP A 366 9.43 73.79 -52.17
C ASP A 366 8.26 73.41 -53.09
N GLY A 367 8.30 73.84 -54.35
CA GLY A 367 7.28 73.54 -55.38
C GLY A 367 7.57 72.30 -56.22
N CYS A 368 8.67 71.57 -55.94
CA CYS A 368 9.09 70.42 -56.71
C CYS A 368 8.52 69.08 -56.21
N THR A 369 8.40 68.13 -57.13
CA THR A 369 8.04 66.73 -56.85
C THR A 369 9.18 65.79 -57.27
N PHE A 370 9.38 64.69 -56.51
CA PHE A 370 10.51 63.79 -56.65
C PHE A 370 10.08 62.36 -57.00
N SER A 371 10.70 61.76 -58.02
CA SER A 371 10.41 60.39 -58.44
C SER A 371 11.67 59.62 -58.88
N PRO A 372 11.95 58.41 -58.36
CA PRO A 372 11.17 57.69 -57.34
C PRO A 372 11.35 58.30 -55.94
N THR A 373 10.31 58.18 -55.09
CA THR A 373 10.36 58.64 -53.70
C THR A 373 11.15 57.69 -52.80
N VAL A 374 11.16 56.39 -53.13
CA VAL A 374 11.87 55.32 -52.39
C VAL A 374 12.90 54.67 -53.30
N MET A 375 14.13 54.49 -52.80
CA MET A 375 15.25 53.95 -53.57
C MET A 375 15.15 52.44 -53.76
N ALA A 376 15.08 51.98 -55.01
CA ALA A 376 15.29 50.58 -55.34
C ALA A 376 16.78 50.32 -55.59
N ALA A 377 17.23 49.06 -55.52
CA ALA A 377 18.63 48.71 -55.76
C ALA A 377 19.16 49.19 -57.13
N SER A 378 18.27 49.31 -58.12
CA SER A 378 18.58 49.77 -59.48
C SER A 378 18.50 51.30 -59.67
N THR A 379 18.12 52.07 -58.65
CA THR A 379 17.97 53.53 -58.79
C THR A 379 19.33 54.21 -58.87
N THR A 380 19.57 54.97 -59.95
CA THR A 380 20.81 55.74 -60.19
C THR A 380 20.60 57.26 -60.22
N ALA A 381 19.35 57.73 -60.31
CA ALA A 381 18.99 59.14 -60.26
C ALA A 381 17.53 59.34 -59.82
N VAL A 382 17.23 60.52 -59.28
CA VAL A 382 15.89 61.01 -58.94
C VAL A 382 15.49 62.12 -59.92
N THR A 383 14.30 62.01 -60.48
CA THR A 383 13.70 63.03 -61.34
C THR A 383 12.99 64.08 -60.50
N ILE A 384 13.30 65.35 -60.76
CA ILE A 384 12.74 66.53 -60.09
C ILE A 384 11.83 67.23 -61.09
N LYS A 385 10.57 67.44 -60.72
CA LYS A 385 9.54 68.06 -61.56
C LYS A 385 8.97 69.31 -60.90
N TYR A 386 8.95 70.42 -61.62
CA TYR A 386 8.30 71.67 -61.22
C TYR A 386 7.17 72.04 -62.19
N GLN A 387 6.06 72.53 -61.66
CA GLN A 387 4.89 72.95 -62.43
C GLN A 387 4.34 74.28 -61.91
N ARG A 388 4.19 75.26 -62.79
CA ARG A 388 3.52 76.55 -62.51
C ARG A 388 2.76 77.00 -63.74
N ALA A 389 1.57 77.56 -63.54
CA ALA A 389 0.70 78.05 -64.61
C ALA A 389 0.48 77.05 -65.77
N GLY A 390 0.36 75.75 -65.43
CA GLY A 390 0.15 74.67 -66.41
C GLY A 390 1.42 74.18 -67.14
N VAL A 391 2.54 74.90 -67.08
CA VAL A 391 3.81 74.51 -67.71
C VAL A 391 4.58 73.56 -66.79
N THR A 392 5.04 72.43 -67.32
CA THR A 392 5.85 71.43 -66.61
C THR A 392 7.28 71.38 -67.16
N VAL A 393 8.27 71.46 -66.27
CA VAL A 393 9.70 71.30 -66.60
C VAL A 393 10.35 70.30 -65.63
N THR A 394 11.38 69.60 -66.09
CA THR A 394 12.05 68.54 -65.30
C THR A 394 13.57 68.63 -65.36
N THR A 395 14.23 68.15 -64.31
CA THR A 395 15.68 67.93 -64.20
C THR A 395 15.97 66.68 -63.37
N THR A 396 17.22 66.25 -63.24
CA THR A 396 17.58 65.02 -62.50
C THR A 396 18.74 65.21 -61.53
N GLN A 397 18.74 64.44 -60.45
CA GLN A 397 19.82 64.37 -59.45
C GLN A 397 20.33 62.93 -59.32
N ALA A 398 21.63 62.69 -59.52
CA ALA A 398 22.24 61.37 -59.39
C ALA A 398 22.30 60.89 -57.92
N VAL A 399 22.10 59.58 -57.70
CA VAL A 399 22.16 58.90 -56.39
C VAL A 399 22.83 57.52 -56.49
N THR A 400 23.36 57.00 -55.37
CA THR A 400 23.94 55.65 -55.26
C THR A 400 23.17 54.82 -54.23
N VAL A 401 22.82 53.56 -54.54
CA VAL A 401 22.04 52.69 -53.65
C VAL A 401 22.85 51.46 -53.20
N LEU A 402 22.84 51.15 -51.90
CA LEU A 402 23.57 50.04 -51.27
C LEU A 402 22.63 48.88 -50.88
N GLU A 403 23.08 47.64 -51.10
CA GLU A 403 22.33 46.41 -50.77
C GLU A 403 23.14 45.43 -49.89
N MET A 404 22.48 44.52 -49.18
CA MET A 404 23.14 43.54 -48.30
C MET A 404 23.76 42.38 -49.11
N SER A 405 25.07 42.15 -48.92
CA SER A 405 25.84 41.13 -49.64
C SER A 405 25.90 39.78 -48.90
N SER A 406 26.14 39.78 -47.59
CA SER A 406 26.25 38.57 -46.76
C SER A 406 25.98 38.85 -45.27
N ILE A 407 25.82 37.78 -44.47
CA ILE A 407 25.88 37.83 -43.00
C ILE A 407 26.94 36.86 -42.47
N SER A 408 27.44 37.12 -41.27
CA SER A 408 28.41 36.25 -40.58
C SER A 408 28.24 36.30 -39.06
N VAL A 409 28.65 35.23 -38.39
CA VAL A 409 28.73 35.21 -36.92
C VAL A 409 29.96 35.98 -36.48
N LYS A 410 29.75 37.11 -35.80
CA LYS A 410 30.82 37.94 -35.23
C LYS A 410 31.28 37.41 -33.89
N THR A 411 30.32 36.98 -33.07
CA THR A 411 30.55 36.41 -31.74
C THR A 411 29.71 35.15 -31.62
N ALA A 412 30.36 34.02 -31.33
CA ALA A 412 29.70 32.74 -31.11
C ALA A 412 28.85 32.79 -29.82
N PRO A 413 27.78 31.98 -29.70
CA PRO A 413 26.99 31.89 -28.48
C PRO A 413 27.82 31.36 -27.30
N ASN A 414 27.38 31.67 -26.08
CA ASN A 414 28.03 31.20 -24.85
C ASN A 414 28.01 29.66 -24.71
N LYS A 415 27.03 29.00 -25.32
CA LYS A 415 26.85 27.54 -25.30
C LYS A 415 26.94 26.97 -26.70
N THR A 416 27.89 26.06 -26.92
CA THR A 416 28.11 25.36 -28.19
C THR A 416 28.01 23.84 -28.10
N ALA A 417 27.86 23.28 -26.89
CA ALA A 417 27.67 21.86 -26.66
C ALA A 417 26.35 21.58 -25.91
N TYR A 418 25.56 20.66 -26.45
CA TYR A 418 24.17 20.40 -26.04
C TYR A 418 23.93 18.90 -25.82
N TYR A 419 23.02 18.56 -24.93
CA TYR A 419 22.45 17.22 -24.81
C TYR A 419 21.30 17.05 -25.81
N ILE A 420 21.04 15.80 -26.24
CA ILE A 420 19.90 15.51 -27.13
C ILE A 420 18.60 15.99 -26.47
N GLY A 421 17.79 16.75 -27.21
CA GLY A 421 16.55 17.33 -26.73
C GLY A 421 16.65 18.78 -26.27
N GLU A 422 17.85 19.30 -25.99
CA GLU A 422 18.01 20.71 -25.63
C GLU A 422 17.76 21.64 -26.83
N SER A 423 17.25 22.85 -26.55
CA SER A 423 17.12 23.91 -27.56
C SER A 423 18.42 24.70 -27.69
N PHE A 424 18.69 25.22 -28.89
CA PHE A 424 19.81 26.12 -29.12
C PHE A 424 19.66 27.42 -28.31
N ASP A 425 20.71 27.79 -27.57
CA ASP A 425 20.78 29.00 -26.77
C ASP A 425 21.62 30.05 -27.50
N ALA A 426 20.92 31.06 -28.04
CA ALA A 426 21.49 32.17 -28.78
C ALA A 426 22.18 33.22 -27.89
N THR A 427 22.18 33.08 -26.56
CA THR A 427 22.70 34.08 -25.64
C THR A 427 24.18 34.37 -25.89
N GLY A 428 24.51 35.67 -26.00
CA GLY A 428 25.86 36.14 -26.30
C GLY A 428 26.23 36.16 -27.79
N MET A 429 25.36 35.64 -28.66
CA MET A 429 25.61 35.58 -30.10
C MET A 429 25.40 36.94 -30.77
N VAL A 430 26.33 37.34 -31.64
CA VAL A 430 26.28 38.60 -32.38
C VAL A 430 26.44 38.34 -33.88
N ILE A 431 25.52 38.88 -34.68
CA ILE A 431 25.49 38.73 -36.14
C ILE A 431 25.84 40.06 -36.81
N GLU A 432 26.70 39.98 -37.82
CA GLU A 432 27.16 41.13 -38.61
C GLU A 432 26.77 40.95 -40.08
N ALA A 433 26.07 41.93 -40.65
CA ALA A 433 25.74 42.01 -42.06
C ALA A 433 26.78 42.87 -42.80
N THR A 434 27.15 42.43 -44.01
CA THR A 434 28.04 43.16 -44.92
C THR A 434 27.22 43.72 -46.08
N MET A 435 27.43 44.98 -46.44
CA MET A 435 26.78 45.68 -47.56
C MET A 435 27.60 45.53 -48.85
N SER A 436 27.06 45.95 -49.99
CA SER A 436 27.69 45.85 -51.32
C SER A 436 28.96 46.68 -51.47
N ASN A 437 29.11 47.76 -50.70
CA ASN A 437 30.34 48.56 -50.61
C ASN A 437 31.36 48.02 -49.58
N GLY A 438 31.11 46.84 -48.98
CA GLY A 438 31.97 46.22 -47.98
C GLY A 438 31.82 46.77 -46.55
N THR A 439 31.00 47.80 -46.33
CA THR A 439 30.70 48.27 -44.97
C THR A 439 29.93 47.22 -44.19
N LYS A 440 30.12 47.19 -42.87
CA LYS A 440 29.54 46.18 -41.98
C LYS A 440 28.71 46.83 -40.89
N LYS A 441 27.60 46.19 -40.51
CA LYS A 441 26.75 46.60 -39.39
C LYS A 441 26.30 45.39 -38.58
N THR A 442 26.17 45.59 -37.27
CA THR A 442 25.56 44.59 -36.38
C THR A 442 24.06 44.58 -36.60
N VAL A 443 23.45 43.40 -36.67
CA VAL A 443 22.02 43.25 -36.97
C VAL A 443 21.29 42.48 -35.87
N THR A 444 20.04 42.86 -35.64
CA THR A 444 19.11 42.26 -34.66
C THR A 444 17.85 41.78 -35.37
N GLY A 445 17.09 40.85 -34.79
CA GLY A 445 15.89 40.30 -35.44
C GLY A 445 16.16 39.22 -36.49
N TRP A 446 17.36 38.63 -36.46
CA TRP A 446 17.67 37.40 -37.19
C TRP A 446 16.95 36.20 -36.55
N THR A 447 16.78 35.14 -37.34
CA THR A 447 16.15 33.88 -36.94
C THR A 447 17.15 32.75 -37.08
N TYR A 448 16.84 31.58 -36.53
CA TYR A 448 17.70 30.41 -36.64
C TYR A 448 16.92 29.10 -36.80
N THR A 449 17.53 28.13 -37.46
CA THR A 449 17.01 26.77 -37.64
C THR A 449 18.10 25.72 -37.36
N PRO A 450 17.78 24.61 -36.67
CA PRO A 450 16.47 24.25 -36.11
C PRO A 450 16.06 25.12 -34.91
N SER A 451 14.77 25.50 -34.86
CA SER A 451 14.18 26.25 -33.72
C SER A 451 13.64 25.34 -32.62
N GLY A 452 13.50 24.05 -32.91
CA GLY A 452 13.06 23.02 -31.96
C GLY A 452 14.21 22.35 -31.20
N ALA A 453 13.88 21.24 -30.55
CA ALA A 453 14.84 20.41 -29.81
C ALA A 453 15.93 19.85 -30.74
N LEU A 454 17.20 19.97 -30.33
CA LEU A 454 18.35 19.46 -31.07
C LEU A 454 18.41 17.94 -31.02
N SER A 455 18.66 17.35 -32.18
CA SER A 455 18.77 15.91 -32.43
C SER A 455 20.23 15.49 -32.57
N LYS A 456 20.49 14.18 -32.53
CA LYS A 456 21.84 13.61 -32.70
C LYS A 456 22.49 13.99 -34.06
N THR A 457 21.70 14.33 -35.07
CA THR A 457 22.20 14.67 -36.41
C THR A 457 22.54 16.14 -36.60
N ASP A 458 22.18 17.00 -35.65
CA ASP A 458 22.45 18.44 -35.77
C ASP A 458 23.93 18.72 -35.47
N THR A 459 24.64 19.25 -36.46
CA THR A 459 26.07 19.63 -36.34
C THR A 459 26.29 21.14 -36.41
N ALA A 460 25.28 21.88 -36.84
CA ALA A 460 25.28 23.33 -36.88
C ALA A 460 23.85 23.89 -36.83
N VAL A 461 23.72 25.14 -36.40
CA VAL A 461 22.49 25.94 -36.52
C VAL A 461 22.67 26.92 -37.67
N THR A 462 21.65 27.08 -38.51
CA THR A 462 21.62 28.03 -39.62
C THR A 462 20.96 29.32 -39.15
N ILE A 463 21.65 30.44 -39.29
CA ILE A 463 21.17 31.78 -38.95
C ILE A 463 20.67 32.43 -40.25
N SER A 464 19.52 33.10 -40.20
CA SER A 464 18.91 33.81 -41.32
C SER A 464 18.52 35.23 -40.93
N TYR A 465 18.92 36.21 -41.73
CA TYR A 465 18.54 37.62 -41.58
C TYR A 465 17.96 38.14 -42.89
N THR A 466 16.82 38.82 -42.79
CA THR A 466 16.12 39.43 -43.92
C THR A 466 16.00 40.93 -43.72
N GLU A 467 16.48 41.69 -44.69
CA GLU A 467 16.36 43.15 -44.68
C GLU A 467 15.96 43.61 -46.08
N ASN A 468 14.90 44.43 -46.17
CA ASN A 468 14.38 44.98 -47.43
C ASN A 468 14.12 43.92 -48.52
N GLY A 469 13.62 42.75 -48.13
CA GLY A 469 13.29 41.64 -49.03
C GLY A 469 14.48 40.75 -49.43
N VAL A 470 15.71 41.09 -49.01
CA VAL A 470 16.91 40.28 -49.27
C VAL A 470 17.23 39.43 -48.05
N THR A 471 17.30 38.11 -48.22
CA THR A 471 17.65 37.15 -47.15
C THR A 471 19.06 36.62 -47.35
N LYS A 472 19.85 36.58 -46.27
CA LYS A 472 21.18 35.97 -46.24
C LYS A 472 21.29 35.03 -45.06
N THR A 473 22.12 33.99 -45.21
CA THR A 473 22.32 32.96 -44.19
C THR A 473 23.79 32.73 -43.88
N CYS A 474 24.07 32.27 -42.67
CA CYS A 474 25.36 31.71 -42.25
C CYS A 474 25.12 30.59 -41.23
N THR A 475 26.16 29.86 -40.81
CA THR A 475 26.03 28.74 -39.87
C THR A 475 26.90 28.90 -38.64
N GLN A 476 26.43 28.34 -37.52
CA GLN A 476 27.18 28.21 -36.26
C GLN A 476 27.28 26.74 -35.90
N ALA A 477 28.50 26.20 -35.86
CA ALA A 477 28.74 24.81 -35.45
C ALA A 477 28.35 24.58 -33.99
N ILE A 478 27.78 23.40 -33.71
CA ILE A 478 27.40 22.92 -32.37
C ILE A 478 27.84 21.46 -32.19
N THR A 479 27.94 21.00 -30.93
CA THR A 479 28.26 19.60 -30.59
C THR A 479 27.10 18.98 -29.81
N ILE A 480 26.66 17.79 -30.23
CA ILE A 480 25.62 17.03 -29.53
C ILE A 480 26.24 15.88 -28.73
N ARG A 481 26.03 15.89 -27.42
CA ARG A 481 26.52 14.88 -26.48
C ARG A 481 25.69 13.61 -26.61
N THR A 482 26.37 12.49 -26.89
CA THR A 482 25.75 11.17 -26.97
C THR A 482 26.19 10.30 -25.79
N LEU A 483 25.25 9.54 -25.21
CA LEU A 483 25.51 8.67 -24.06
C LEU A 483 26.52 7.58 -24.42
N SER A 484 27.67 7.56 -23.73
CA SER A 484 28.77 6.63 -23.99
C SER A 484 28.75 5.44 -23.03
N SER A 485 28.64 5.70 -21.73
CA SER A 485 28.54 4.68 -20.67
C SER A 485 27.83 5.22 -19.44
N ILE A 486 27.47 4.32 -18.51
CA ILE A 486 27.07 4.67 -17.14
C ILE A 486 27.95 3.91 -16.14
N SER A 487 28.04 4.44 -14.92
CA SER A 487 28.74 3.79 -13.82
C SER A 487 28.04 4.09 -12.49
N VAL A 488 28.16 3.16 -11.55
CA VAL A 488 27.78 3.39 -10.15
C VAL A 488 28.91 4.18 -9.50
N THR A 489 28.68 5.46 -9.20
CA THR A 489 29.66 6.34 -8.56
C THR A 489 29.46 6.44 -7.06
N THR A 490 28.29 6.05 -6.56
CA THR A 490 28.04 5.80 -5.15
C THR A 490 27.21 4.53 -5.02
N ALA A 491 27.74 3.54 -4.31
CA ALA A 491 27.05 2.28 -4.05
C ALA A 491 25.81 2.52 -3.15
N PRO A 492 24.76 1.68 -3.25
CA PRO A 492 23.62 1.76 -2.36
C PRO A 492 24.02 1.50 -0.89
N ALA A 493 23.22 2.01 0.04
CA ALA A 493 23.46 1.83 1.48
C ALA A 493 23.41 0.36 1.93
N LYS A 494 22.70 -0.51 1.19
CA LYS A 494 22.57 -1.94 1.48
C LYS A 494 23.06 -2.78 0.30
N THR A 495 24.07 -3.60 0.55
CA THR A 495 24.66 -4.55 -0.42
C THR A 495 24.60 -6.01 0.05
N ALA A 496 24.16 -6.27 1.28
CA ALA A 496 23.95 -7.60 1.83
C ALA A 496 22.46 -7.84 2.11
N TYR A 497 21.92 -8.92 1.58
CA TYR A 497 20.51 -9.27 1.61
C TYR A 497 20.32 -10.69 2.16
N LYS A 498 19.12 -10.98 2.66
CA LYS A 498 18.65 -12.32 2.96
C LYS A 498 17.83 -12.86 1.79
N TYR A 499 17.80 -14.18 1.63
CA TYR A 499 16.97 -14.84 0.61
C TYR A 499 15.52 -14.34 0.66
N GLY A 500 14.99 -13.91 -0.48
CA GLY A 500 13.64 -13.38 -0.62
C GLY A 500 13.50 -11.86 -0.45
N GLU A 501 14.53 -11.15 0.04
CA GLU A 501 14.48 -9.68 0.13
C GLU A 501 14.53 -9.01 -1.26
N LYS A 502 14.02 -7.78 -1.36
CA LYS A 502 14.12 -6.95 -2.58
C LYS A 502 15.33 -6.01 -2.50
N PHE A 503 15.94 -5.72 -3.65
CA PHE A 503 17.02 -4.75 -3.75
C PHE A 503 16.54 -3.34 -3.36
N SER A 504 17.37 -2.62 -2.58
CA SER A 504 17.16 -1.22 -2.22
C SER A 504 18.18 -0.33 -2.92
N SER A 505 17.69 0.60 -3.74
CA SER A 505 18.49 1.62 -4.42
C SER A 505 18.84 2.83 -3.54
N ALA A 506 18.48 2.82 -2.26
CA ALA A 506 18.67 3.97 -1.38
C ALA A 506 20.15 4.38 -1.29
N GLY A 507 20.41 5.68 -1.53
CA GLY A 507 21.76 6.25 -1.52
C GLY A 507 22.60 5.96 -2.77
N MET A 508 22.08 5.21 -3.75
CA MET A 508 22.81 4.88 -4.97
C MET A 508 22.85 6.05 -5.94
N VAL A 509 24.04 6.35 -6.48
CA VAL A 509 24.24 7.42 -7.47
C VAL A 509 24.79 6.82 -8.77
N ILE A 510 24.11 7.16 -9.87
CA ILE A 510 24.49 6.74 -11.22
C ILE A 510 24.99 7.96 -11.99
N THR A 511 26.18 7.84 -12.57
CA THR A 511 26.79 8.88 -13.41
C THR A 511 26.88 8.39 -14.85
N ALA A 512 26.31 9.16 -15.76
CA ALA A 512 26.47 8.99 -17.20
C ALA A 512 27.72 9.70 -17.69
N LYS A 513 28.42 9.08 -18.65
CA LYS A 513 29.55 9.65 -19.38
C LYS A 513 29.18 9.79 -20.85
N TYR A 514 29.50 10.94 -21.45
CA TYR A 514 29.14 11.29 -22.82
C TYR A 514 30.33 11.24 -23.78
N SER A 515 30.06 11.38 -25.08
CA SER A 515 31.04 11.29 -26.17
C SER A 515 32.20 12.29 -26.08
N ASP A 516 32.00 13.43 -25.43
CA ASP A 516 33.03 14.46 -25.17
C ASP A 516 33.74 14.28 -23.81
N ASN A 517 33.54 13.13 -23.16
CA ASN A 517 33.96 12.83 -21.78
C ASN A 517 33.28 13.65 -20.68
N ALA A 518 32.31 14.51 -20.99
CA ALA A 518 31.49 15.14 -19.95
C ALA A 518 30.75 14.07 -19.13
N THR A 519 30.45 14.39 -17.88
CA THR A 519 29.69 13.51 -16.99
C THR A 519 28.50 14.23 -16.37
N ARG A 520 27.44 13.47 -16.06
CA ARG A 520 26.23 13.98 -15.41
C ARG A 520 25.67 12.92 -14.48
N VAL A 521 25.24 13.32 -13.28
CA VAL A 521 24.43 12.45 -12.42
C VAL A 521 23.05 12.32 -13.06
N VAL A 522 22.58 11.08 -13.22
CA VAL A 522 21.32 10.80 -13.94
C VAL A 522 20.28 10.17 -13.02
N THR A 523 19.03 10.53 -13.24
CA THR A 523 17.84 9.96 -12.60
C THR A 523 17.01 9.20 -13.67
N GLY A 524 16.01 8.41 -13.25
CA GLY A 524 15.16 7.65 -14.20
C GLY A 524 15.83 6.41 -14.81
N TRP A 525 16.93 5.93 -14.23
CA TRP A 525 17.49 4.63 -14.53
C TRP A 525 16.62 3.51 -13.93
N THR A 526 16.71 2.33 -14.51
CA THR A 526 16.03 1.11 -14.04
C THR A 526 17.05 0.09 -13.56
N TYR A 527 16.59 -0.92 -12.82
CA TYR A 527 17.45 -2.01 -12.36
C TYR A 527 16.78 -3.37 -12.48
N SER A 528 17.58 -4.43 -12.53
CA SER A 528 17.12 -5.82 -12.58
C SER A 528 18.08 -6.72 -11.79
N PRO A 529 17.57 -7.72 -11.03
CA PRO A 529 16.16 -8.08 -10.84
C PRO A 529 15.36 -7.07 -9.98
N THR A 530 14.06 -6.93 -10.26
CA THR A 530 13.12 -6.10 -9.48
C THR A 530 12.35 -6.90 -8.41
N GLY A 531 12.29 -8.22 -8.57
CA GLY A 531 11.63 -9.15 -7.66
C GLY A 531 12.47 -9.53 -6.43
N ALA A 532 12.02 -10.56 -5.73
CA ALA A 532 12.73 -11.15 -4.60
C ALA A 532 14.08 -11.73 -5.05
N LEU A 533 15.13 -11.44 -4.30
CA LEU A 533 16.48 -11.89 -4.58
C LEU A 533 16.67 -13.36 -4.17
N GLY A 534 17.11 -14.17 -5.13
CA GLY A 534 17.55 -15.54 -4.92
C GLY A 534 19.04 -15.64 -4.58
N LEU A 535 19.48 -16.80 -4.10
CA LEU A 535 20.89 -17.03 -3.72
C LEU A 535 21.87 -16.92 -4.90
N SER A 536 21.39 -17.07 -6.14
CA SER A 536 22.19 -16.91 -7.35
C SER A 536 22.38 -15.44 -7.76
N ASN A 537 21.66 -14.50 -7.17
CA ASN A 537 21.83 -13.08 -7.47
C ASN A 537 23.08 -12.54 -6.76
N THR A 538 24.14 -12.31 -7.54
CA THR A 538 25.40 -11.72 -7.07
C THR A 538 25.58 -10.27 -7.53
N THR A 539 24.76 -9.80 -8.47
CA THR A 539 24.77 -8.44 -8.98
C THR A 539 23.36 -7.94 -9.30
N ILE A 540 23.20 -6.62 -9.27
CA ILE A 540 22.07 -5.89 -9.84
C ILE A 540 22.56 -5.20 -11.10
N THR A 541 21.83 -5.37 -12.20
CA THR A 541 22.10 -4.66 -13.46
C THR A 541 21.31 -3.37 -13.47
N ILE A 542 22.00 -2.25 -13.71
CA ILE A 542 21.42 -0.91 -13.81
C ILE A 542 21.40 -0.53 -15.28
N THR A 543 20.30 0.03 -15.76
CA THR A 543 20.11 0.48 -17.14
C THR A 543 19.68 1.93 -17.18
N TYR A 544 20.31 2.74 -18.01
CA TYR A 544 19.90 4.11 -18.29
C TYR A 544 19.80 4.32 -19.79
N ALA A 545 18.73 4.99 -20.22
CA ALA A 545 18.46 5.27 -21.63
C ALA A 545 18.31 6.77 -21.85
N GLU A 546 19.04 7.31 -22.82
CA GLU A 546 18.98 8.72 -23.21
C GLU A 546 19.20 8.84 -24.73
N GLY A 547 18.38 9.63 -25.42
CA GLY A 547 18.52 9.87 -26.86
C GLY A 547 18.46 8.61 -27.73
N GLY A 548 17.65 7.62 -27.33
CA GLY A 548 17.52 6.33 -28.03
C GLY A 548 18.67 5.36 -27.82
N VAL A 549 19.64 5.67 -26.94
CA VAL A 549 20.77 4.79 -26.59
C VAL A 549 20.62 4.31 -25.15
N SER A 550 20.70 3.00 -24.94
CA SER A 550 20.70 2.39 -23.60
C SER A 550 22.10 1.90 -23.22
N LYS A 551 22.50 2.15 -21.98
CA LYS A 551 23.76 1.65 -21.40
C LYS A 551 23.50 0.97 -20.07
N THR A 552 24.34 0.00 -19.75
CA THR A 552 24.24 -0.77 -18.51
C THR A 552 25.53 -0.75 -17.70
N CYS A 553 25.40 -0.91 -16.40
CA CYS A 553 26.49 -1.22 -15.47
C CYS A 553 25.95 -2.14 -14.36
N THR A 554 26.81 -2.62 -13.46
CA THR A 554 26.39 -3.56 -12.40
C THR A 554 26.81 -3.08 -11.02
N GLN A 555 26.00 -3.45 -10.02
CA GLN A 555 26.30 -3.30 -8.59
C GLN A 555 26.37 -4.69 -7.95
N ALA A 556 27.49 -5.02 -7.32
CA ALA A 556 27.64 -6.28 -6.59
C ALA A 556 26.77 -6.30 -5.33
N ILE A 557 26.17 -7.45 -5.05
CA ILE A 557 25.39 -7.73 -3.83
C ILE A 557 25.71 -9.14 -3.31
N THR A 558 25.34 -9.42 -2.06
CA THR A 558 25.38 -10.76 -1.49
C THR A 558 24.00 -11.15 -0.97
N VAL A 559 23.59 -12.41 -1.18
CA VAL A 559 22.32 -12.94 -0.68
C VAL A 559 22.61 -14.17 0.17
N SER A 560 22.27 -14.10 1.46
CA SER A 560 22.50 -15.17 2.43
C SER A 560 21.20 -15.93 2.74
N ASN A 561 21.32 -17.24 2.89
CA ASN A 561 20.21 -18.08 3.35
C ASN A 561 20.10 -18.01 4.89
N TYR A 562 18.95 -18.39 5.45
CA TYR A 562 18.73 -18.39 6.88
C TYR A 562 17.77 -19.51 7.31
N LEU A 563 17.84 -19.88 8.59
CA LEU A 563 17.01 -20.91 9.20
C LEU A 563 15.53 -20.46 9.24
N SER A 564 14.65 -21.20 8.59
CA SER A 564 13.21 -20.91 8.54
C SER A 564 12.43 -21.67 9.62
N SER A 565 12.65 -22.98 9.74
CA SER A 565 11.98 -23.84 10.72
C SER A 565 12.81 -25.08 11.08
N ILE A 566 12.42 -25.77 12.16
CA ILE A 566 12.89 -27.12 12.48
C ILE A 566 11.71 -28.05 12.76
N ALA A 567 11.90 -29.34 12.52
CA ALA A 567 10.91 -30.38 12.84
C ALA A 567 11.61 -31.63 13.39
N VAL A 568 10.96 -32.30 14.34
CA VAL A 568 11.31 -33.66 14.75
C VAL A 568 10.74 -34.61 13.70
N THR A 569 11.59 -35.12 12.82
CA THR A 569 11.17 -36.01 11.73
C THR A 569 11.18 -37.48 12.13
N HIS A 570 11.93 -37.83 13.17
CA HIS A 570 11.86 -39.13 13.84
C HIS A 570 11.84 -38.90 15.35
N ALA A 571 10.83 -39.46 16.02
CA ALA A 571 10.69 -39.36 17.48
C ALA A 571 11.81 -40.13 18.21
N PRO A 572 12.16 -39.74 19.46
CA PRO A 572 13.08 -40.52 20.28
C PRO A 572 12.55 -41.94 20.54
N THR A 573 13.45 -42.90 20.74
CA THR A 573 13.06 -44.30 21.02
C THR A 573 12.35 -44.46 22.36
N LYS A 574 12.61 -43.56 23.32
CA LYS A 574 11.95 -43.54 24.63
C LYS A 574 11.03 -42.32 24.73
N THR A 575 9.74 -42.58 24.82
CA THR A 575 8.68 -41.55 24.96
C THR A 575 7.93 -41.63 26.29
N SER A 576 8.14 -42.67 27.09
CA SER A 576 7.51 -42.85 28.40
C SER A 576 8.53 -42.81 29.51
N TYR A 577 8.24 -42.05 30.56
CA TYR A 577 9.15 -41.76 31.66
C TYR A 577 8.44 -41.86 33.01
N PHE A 578 9.22 -42.09 34.07
CA PHE A 578 8.77 -41.82 35.44
C PHE A 578 9.19 -40.42 35.87
N THR A 579 8.47 -39.85 36.85
CA THR A 579 8.87 -38.56 37.43
C THR A 579 10.31 -38.60 37.93
N GLY A 580 11.10 -37.57 37.58
CA GLY A 580 12.52 -37.44 37.90
C GLY A 580 13.48 -38.07 36.89
N GLU A 581 12.99 -38.83 35.90
CA GLU A 581 13.87 -39.37 34.86
C GLU A 581 14.39 -38.29 33.91
N THR A 582 15.60 -38.50 33.37
CA THR A 582 16.21 -37.61 32.36
C THR A 582 15.70 -37.96 30.97
N PHE A 583 15.39 -36.94 30.15
CA PHE A 583 15.02 -37.11 28.75
C PHE A 583 16.12 -37.82 27.97
N ASN A 584 15.76 -38.82 27.17
CA ASN A 584 16.67 -39.54 26.29
C ASN A 584 16.34 -39.23 24.83
N SER A 585 17.18 -38.43 24.18
CA SER A 585 17.05 -38.04 22.77
C SER A 585 17.55 -39.10 21.79
N ALA A 586 17.95 -40.30 22.24
CA ALA A 586 18.45 -41.35 21.36
C ALA A 586 17.39 -41.74 20.30
N GLY A 587 17.85 -41.86 19.05
CA GLY A 587 16.99 -42.12 17.88
C GLY A 587 16.20 -40.91 17.37
N MET A 588 16.25 -39.75 18.05
CA MET A 588 15.58 -38.55 17.59
C MET A 588 16.33 -37.90 16.42
N VAL A 589 15.61 -37.61 15.34
CA VAL A 589 16.15 -36.90 14.17
C VAL A 589 15.46 -35.55 14.06
N VAL A 590 16.26 -34.49 13.99
CA VAL A 590 15.78 -33.11 13.82
C VAL A 590 16.21 -32.63 12.44
N THR A 591 15.26 -32.12 11.68
CA THR A 591 15.47 -31.57 10.34
C THR A 591 15.23 -30.08 10.36
N ALA A 592 16.24 -29.31 9.94
CA ALA A 592 16.12 -27.89 9.68
C ALA A 592 15.66 -27.65 8.24
N THR A 593 14.76 -26.68 8.07
CA THR A 593 14.35 -26.15 6.78
C THR A 593 14.85 -24.72 6.67
N MET A 594 15.62 -24.42 5.62
CA MET A 594 16.11 -23.09 5.33
C MET A 594 15.06 -22.28 4.55
N ALA A 595 15.26 -20.97 4.41
CA ALA A 595 14.31 -20.08 3.75
C ALA A 595 14.09 -20.38 2.26
N ASP A 596 15.10 -20.93 1.58
CA ASP A 596 15.00 -21.42 0.19
C ASP A 596 14.30 -22.78 0.06
N GLY A 597 13.80 -23.34 1.17
CA GLY A 597 13.14 -24.65 1.21
C GLY A 597 14.09 -25.84 1.27
N SER A 598 15.41 -25.63 1.19
CA SER A 598 16.38 -26.70 1.38
C SER A 598 16.29 -27.27 2.80
N LYS A 599 16.49 -28.59 2.92
CA LYS A 599 16.38 -29.32 4.19
C LYS A 599 17.69 -30.01 4.52
N LYS A 600 18.05 -30.01 5.80
CA LYS A 600 19.20 -30.77 6.31
C LYS A 600 18.92 -31.34 7.69
N THR A 601 19.46 -32.52 7.96
CA THR A 601 19.50 -33.07 9.32
C THR A 601 20.50 -32.28 10.14
N VAL A 602 20.13 -31.90 11.37
CA VAL A 602 20.96 -31.07 12.25
C VAL A 602 21.34 -31.80 13.53
N THR A 603 22.56 -31.56 13.97
CA THR A 603 23.09 -31.94 15.28
C THR A 603 23.32 -30.67 16.13
N GLY A 604 23.52 -30.81 17.43
CA GLY A 604 23.74 -29.66 18.33
C GLY A 604 22.47 -28.90 18.75
N TYR A 605 21.29 -29.49 18.55
CA TYR A 605 20.05 -29.00 19.16
C TYR A 605 20.04 -29.25 20.68
N THR A 606 19.26 -28.46 21.40
CA THR A 606 19.07 -28.59 22.86
C THR A 606 17.64 -29.04 23.17
N CYS A 607 17.45 -29.71 24.31
CA CYS A 607 16.16 -30.25 24.74
C CYS A 607 15.80 -29.75 26.14
N SER A 608 14.57 -29.26 26.33
CA SER A 608 14.07 -28.77 27.62
C SER A 608 12.59 -29.13 27.83
N PRO A 609 12.17 -29.63 29.01
CA PRO A 609 13.00 -29.86 30.19
C PRO A 609 13.90 -31.09 30.05
N THR A 610 15.06 -31.09 30.73
CA THR A 610 15.99 -32.23 30.74
C THR A 610 15.54 -33.31 31.73
N THR A 611 14.83 -32.93 32.80
CA THR A 611 14.26 -33.83 33.81
C THR A 611 12.74 -33.80 33.74
N MET A 612 12.12 -34.98 33.73
CA MET A 612 10.67 -35.14 33.59
C MET A 612 9.94 -34.86 34.90
N ALA A 613 9.15 -33.79 34.92
CA ALA A 613 8.20 -33.53 35.99
C ALA A 613 6.88 -34.28 35.74
N ALA A 614 6.09 -34.49 36.79
CA ALA A 614 4.82 -35.22 36.72
C ALA A 614 3.85 -34.69 35.64
N ASN A 615 3.90 -33.38 35.36
CA ASN A 615 3.04 -32.70 34.40
C ASN A 615 3.71 -32.45 33.03
N THR A 616 4.92 -32.99 32.78
CA THR A 616 5.58 -32.85 31.47
C THR A 616 4.88 -33.71 30.42
N THR A 617 4.36 -33.07 29.37
CA THR A 617 3.66 -33.74 28.24
C THR A 617 4.44 -33.66 26.93
N ALA A 618 5.44 -32.78 26.85
CA ALA A 618 6.32 -32.63 25.70
C ALA A 618 7.68 -32.06 26.09
N VAL A 619 8.68 -32.31 25.26
CA VAL A 619 10.02 -31.73 25.34
C VAL A 619 10.22 -30.78 24.17
N THR A 620 10.62 -29.54 24.48
CA THR A 620 10.98 -28.53 23.50
C THR A 620 12.38 -28.81 22.98
N VAL A 621 12.49 -28.91 21.66
CA VAL A 621 13.75 -29.04 20.93
C VAL A 621 14.07 -27.68 20.32
N SER A 622 15.28 -27.17 20.56
CA SER A 622 15.72 -25.85 20.09
C SER A 622 17.02 -25.96 19.29
N TYR A 623 17.07 -25.32 18.12
CA TYR A 623 18.25 -25.28 17.25
C TYR A 623 18.50 -23.85 16.78
N SER A 624 19.78 -23.45 16.73
CA SER A 624 20.20 -22.11 16.29
C SER A 624 21.23 -22.19 15.18
N GLU A 625 21.03 -21.40 14.13
CA GLU A 625 21.96 -21.27 13.01
C GLU A 625 21.94 -19.84 12.48
N GLY A 626 23.11 -19.24 12.24
CA GLY A 626 23.22 -17.88 11.71
C GLY A 626 22.57 -16.81 12.60
N GLY A 627 22.56 -17.01 13.92
CA GLY A 627 21.93 -16.11 14.89
C GLY A 627 20.40 -16.22 14.97
N VAL A 628 19.77 -17.15 14.24
CA VAL A 628 18.33 -17.40 14.30
C VAL A 628 18.07 -18.70 15.05
N THR A 629 17.18 -18.66 16.04
CA THR A 629 16.75 -19.84 16.82
C THR A 629 15.34 -20.25 16.42
N LYS A 630 15.13 -21.56 16.23
CA LYS A 630 13.81 -22.16 15.99
C LYS A 630 13.58 -23.31 16.95
N THR A 631 12.31 -23.50 17.33
CA THR A 631 11.89 -24.54 18.27
C THR A 631 10.81 -25.42 17.69
N THR A 632 10.77 -26.67 18.13
CA THR A 632 9.68 -27.62 17.90
C THR A 632 9.52 -28.48 19.15
N THR A 633 8.55 -29.38 19.19
CA THR A 633 8.27 -30.21 20.38
C THR A 633 8.17 -31.68 20.01
N THR A 634 8.61 -32.55 20.91
CA THR A 634 8.35 -34.00 20.83
C THR A 634 7.53 -34.45 22.06
N PRO A 635 6.42 -35.19 21.88
CA PRO A 635 5.55 -35.57 22.99
C PRO A 635 6.20 -36.65 23.89
N VAL A 636 5.89 -36.59 25.18
CA VAL A 636 6.30 -37.59 26.19
C VAL A 636 5.16 -37.87 27.17
N THR A 637 5.17 -39.05 27.79
CA THR A 637 4.24 -39.43 28.85
C THR A 637 5.01 -39.62 30.15
N VAL A 638 4.59 -38.98 31.25
CA VAL A 638 5.23 -39.11 32.56
C VAL A 638 4.28 -39.75 33.57
N THR A 639 4.69 -40.87 34.14
CA THR A 639 3.96 -41.56 35.21
C THR A 639 4.51 -41.15 36.57
N SER A 640 3.64 -40.62 37.43
CA SER A 640 3.97 -40.32 38.83
C SER A 640 3.93 -41.58 39.70
N ILE A 641 4.89 -41.73 40.60
CA ILE A 641 4.98 -42.84 41.55
C ILE A 641 4.99 -42.27 42.96
N SER A 642 4.13 -42.79 43.85
CA SER A 642 4.17 -42.47 45.27
C SER A 642 5.08 -43.45 46.01
N ASN A 643 5.91 -42.96 46.93
CA ASN A 643 6.68 -43.82 47.85
C ASN A 643 5.79 -44.56 48.87
N THR A 644 4.50 -44.17 49.00
CA THR A 644 3.52 -44.95 49.75
C THR A 644 2.87 -45.96 48.83
N LEU A 645 3.20 -47.26 48.98
CA LEU A 645 2.68 -48.35 48.12
C LEU A 645 1.16 -48.29 47.94
N ALA A 646 0.41 -48.09 49.03
CA ALA A 646 -1.04 -48.06 49.03
C ALA A 646 -1.64 -46.97 48.12
N SER A 647 -0.94 -45.84 47.94
CA SER A 647 -1.37 -44.71 47.12
C SER A 647 -1.17 -44.92 45.61
N ASN A 648 -0.52 -46.01 45.20
CA ASN A 648 -0.32 -46.32 43.79
C ASN A 648 -1.42 -47.24 43.27
N SER A 649 -1.82 -47.06 42.01
CA SER A 649 -2.68 -48.02 41.30
C SER A 649 -1.93 -49.33 41.05
N TRP A 650 -2.64 -50.44 40.88
CA TRP A 650 -2.01 -51.71 40.50
C TRP A 650 -1.26 -51.62 39.17
N ALA A 651 -1.77 -50.84 38.20
CA ALA A 651 -1.10 -50.59 36.94
C ALA A 651 0.22 -49.81 37.11
N THR A 652 0.26 -48.83 38.02
CA THR A 652 1.49 -48.11 38.38
C THR A 652 2.51 -49.07 39.02
N ILE A 653 2.06 -49.90 39.97
CA ILE A 653 2.91 -50.91 40.61
C ILE A 653 3.47 -51.88 39.57
N ARG A 654 2.65 -52.27 38.59
CA ARG A 654 3.07 -53.10 37.47
C ARG A 654 4.13 -52.45 36.60
N ALA A 655 3.93 -51.20 36.20
CA ALA A 655 4.90 -50.47 35.39
C ALA A 655 6.26 -50.35 36.11
N VAL A 656 6.23 -50.10 37.43
CA VAL A 656 7.45 -50.05 38.25
C VAL A 656 8.11 -51.43 38.37
N SER A 657 7.30 -52.49 38.54
CA SER A 657 7.78 -53.88 38.59
C SER A 657 8.48 -54.27 37.29
N ASP A 658 7.83 -54.05 36.13
CA ASP A 658 8.38 -54.39 34.81
C ASP A 658 9.66 -53.60 34.49
N ALA A 659 9.78 -52.37 34.99
CA ALA A 659 10.98 -51.57 34.93
C ALA A 659 12.11 -52.04 35.90
N GLY A 660 11.83 -53.00 36.78
CA GLY A 660 12.78 -53.48 37.79
C GLY A 660 13.08 -52.47 38.89
N LYS A 661 12.21 -51.48 39.11
CA LYS A 661 12.46 -50.32 40.00
C LYS A 661 11.71 -50.37 41.33
N GLY A 662 11.04 -51.47 41.66
CA GLY A 662 10.21 -51.58 42.88
C GLY A 662 10.94 -51.16 44.16
N SER A 663 12.17 -51.63 44.34
CA SER A 663 13.01 -51.32 45.51
C SER A 663 13.46 -49.86 45.60
N ASN A 664 13.30 -49.06 44.54
CA ASN A 664 13.63 -47.63 44.56
C ASN A 664 12.54 -46.80 45.22
N TYR A 665 11.32 -47.32 45.30
CA TYR A 665 10.13 -46.59 45.78
C TYR A 665 9.50 -47.22 47.03
N TRP A 666 9.61 -48.53 47.19
CA TRP A 666 8.96 -49.28 48.26
C TRP A 666 9.94 -50.22 48.96
N SER A 667 9.60 -50.60 50.19
CA SER A 667 10.38 -51.49 51.04
C SER A 667 9.69 -52.84 51.27
N VAL A 668 10.48 -53.85 51.63
CA VAL A 668 9.94 -55.14 52.10
C VAL A 668 9.05 -54.91 53.32
N GLY A 669 7.86 -55.52 53.34
CA GLY A 669 6.86 -55.34 54.38
C GLY A 669 5.82 -54.24 54.10
N ASP A 670 6.06 -53.33 53.15
CA ASP A 670 5.08 -52.33 52.73
C ASP A 670 3.79 -53.02 52.26
N ALA A 671 2.65 -52.45 52.67
CA ALA A 671 1.35 -53.09 52.52
C ALA A 671 0.36 -52.26 51.69
N LYS A 672 -0.52 -52.96 50.97
CA LYS A 672 -1.66 -52.39 50.22
C LYS A 672 -2.94 -53.15 50.54
N GLY A 673 -4.01 -52.44 50.83
CA GLY A 673 -5.32 -53.03 51.06
C GLY A 673 -5.92 -53.62 49.79
N ILE A 674 -6.57 -54.77 49.92
CA ILE A 674 -7.41 -55.42 48.92
C ILE A 674 -8.71 -55.90 49.58
N THR A 675 -9.69 -56.24 48.74
CA THR A 675 -10.93 -56.88 49.19
C THR A 675 -11.03 -58.25 48.56
N ILE A 676 -11.16 -59.28 49.38
CA ILE A 676 -11.49 -60.63 48.91
C ILE A 676 -13.00 -60.78 48.93
N ASN A 677 -13.58 -61.08 47.76
CA ASN A 677 -15.03 -61.21 47.63
C ASN A 677 -15.39 -62.34 46.68
N GLY A 678 -16.23 -63.26 47.15
CA GLY A 678 -16.70 -64.41 46.40
C GLY A 678 -16.42 -65.75 47.09
N LYS A 679 -16.75 -66.82 46.37
CA LYS A 679 -16.60 -68.19 46.84
C LYS A 679 -15.17 -68.69 46.60
N VAL A 680 -14.59 -69.33 47.61
CA VAL A 680 -13.27 -69.98 47.58
C VAL A 680 -13.46 -71.41 48.09
N GLY A 681 -13.44 -72.36 47.18
CA GLY A 681 -13.84 -73.74 47.43
C GLY A 681 -15.26 -73.79 47.99
N ALA A 682 -15.42 -74.25 49.25
CA ALA A 682 -16.70 -74.31 49.96
C ALA A 682 -17.00 -73.05 50.81
N THR A 683 -16.03 -72.14 50.98
CA THR A 683 -16.15 -70.96 51.85
C THR A 683 -16.56 -69.74 51.04
N THR A 684 -17.44 -68.89 51.59
CA THR A 684 -17.78 -67.60 50.96
C THR A 684 -17.16 -66.46 51.78
N PHE A 685 -16.35 -65.63 51.12
CA PHE A 685 -15.87 -64.37 51.67
C PHE A 685 -16.75 -63.24 51.16
N SER A 686 -17.30 -62.44 52.09
CA SER A 686 -18.14 -61.29 51.77
C SER A 686 -17.41 -60.01 52.11
N ASN A 687 -16.82 -59.38 51.09
CA ASN A 687 -16.06 -58.12 51.21
C ASN A 687 -15.01 -58.13 52.34
N LEU A 688 -14.22 -59.20 52.44
CA LEU A 688 -13.16 -59.29 53.45
C LEU A 688 -12.06 -58.27 53.13
N ALA A 689 -11.95 -57.23 53.95
CA ALA A 689 -10.86 -56.27 53.91
C ALA A 689 -9.58 -56.89 54.48
N ILE A 690 -8.51 -56.92 53.68
CA ILE A 690 -7.24 -57.53 54.05
C ILE A 690 -6.11 -56.83 53.29
N SER A 691 -4.95 -56.72 53.91
CA SER A 691 -3.76 -56.18 53.26
C SER A 691 -2.88 -57.29 52.71
N VAL A 692 -2.29 -57.00 51.55
CA VAL A 692 -1.15 -57.72 50.99
C VAL A 692 0.12 -56.96 51.33
N PHE A 693 1.26 -57.63 51.46
CA PHE A 693 2.53 -56.98 51.79
C PHE A 693 3.69 -57.54 50.99
N ILE A 694 4.71 -56.71 50.74
CA ILE A 694 5.88 -57.10 49.95
C ILE A 694 6.74 -58.11 50.73
N LEU A 695 6.94 -59.29 50.14
CA LEU A 695 7.86 -60.32 50.64
C LEU A 695 9.32 -60.07 50.19
N GLY A 696 9.49 -59.51 49.00
CA GLY A 696 10.78 -59.29 48.37
C GLY A 696 10.66 -58.74 46.95
N PHE A 697 11.75 -58.14 46.48
CA PHE A 697 11.90 -57.66 45.11
C PHE A 697 12.82 -58.59 44.35
N ASN A 698 12.41 -59.00 43.14
CA ASN A 698 13.21 -59.85 42.27
C ASN A 698 13.71 -61.14 42.97
N HIS A 699 12.84 -61.72 43.80
CA HIS A 699 13.20 -62.85 44.65
C HIS A 699 13.59 -64.05 43.77
N ASN A 700 14.80 -64.59 44.00
CA ASN A 700 15.30 -65.77 43.28
C ASN A 700 15.17 -65.64 41.74
N ALA A 701 15.42 -64.44 41.22
CA ALA A 701 15.08 -64.03 39.85
C ALA A 701 15.62 -64.91 38.72
N SER A 702 16.78 -65.56 38.93
CA SER A 702 17.37 -66.49 37.96
C SER A 702 16.54 -67.76 37.74
N ARG A 703 15.64 -68.08 38.68
CA ARG A 703 14.76 -69.25 38.65
C ARG A 703 13.29 -68.90 38.57
N GLU A 704 12.86 -67.85 39.28
CA GLU A 704 11.44 -67.49 39.41
C GLU A 704 11.03 -66.35 38.46
N GLY A 705 12.02 -65.80 37.76
CA GLY A 705 11.89 -64.77 36.74
C GLY A 705 12.21 -63.36 37.26
N SER A 706 12.73 -62.52 36.37
CA SER A 706 13.15 -61.16 36.71
C SER A 706 12.00 -60.15 36.78
N ASN A 707 12.28 -58.98 37.36
CA ASN A 707 11.38 -57.81 37.41
C ASN A 707 10.01 -58.16 38.03
N ARG A 708 10.03 -58.81 39.20
CA ARG A 708 8.83 -59.20 39.95
C ARG A 708 8.84 -58.59 41.34
N ILE A 709 7.69 -58.11 41.78
CA ILE A 709 7.45 -57.80 43.20
C ILE A 709 6.62 -58.94 43.77
N HIS A 710 7.13 -59.59 44.82
CA HIS A 710 6.47 -60.72 45.46
C HIS A 710 5.65 -60.21 46.63
N PHE A 711 4.37 -60.55 46.68
CA PHE A 711 3.45 -60.13 47.73
C PHE A 711 2.87 -61.34 48.45
N GLN A 712 2.61 -61.25 49.75
CA GLN A 712 1.81 -62.23 50.48
C GLN A 712 0.46 -61.63 50.88
N ILE A 713 -0.59 -62.42 50.77
CA ILE A 713 -1.92 -62.08 51.27
C ILE A 713 -1.99 -62.49 52.73
N GLY A 714 -2.23 -61.55 53.65
CA GLY A 714 -2.32 -61.93 55.05
C GLY A 714 -2.08 -60.87 56.10
N LYS A 715 -2.56 -59.63 55.99
CA LYS A 715 -2.52 -58.68 57.12
C LYS A 715 -3.87 -58.04 57.42
N ILE A 716 -4.32 -58.12 58.67
CA ILE A 716 -5.48 -57.37 59.18
C ILE A 716 -5.01 -56.56 60.38
N ASN A 717 -5.13 -55.22 60.29
CA ASN A 717 -4.65 -54.29 61.31
C ASN A 717 -3.17 -54.51 61.71
N GLY A 718 -2.32 -54.86 60.72
CA GLY A 718 -0.89 -55.14 60.94
C GLY A 718 -0.56 -56.56 61.39
N THR A 719 -1.53 -57.31 61.89
CA THR A 719 -1.35 -58.72 62.32
C THR A 719 -1.28 -59.65 61.12
N LEU A 720 -0.28 -60.53 61.07
CA LEU A 720 -0.14 -61.58 60.05
C LEU A 720 -1.26 -62.62 60.23
N VAL A 721 -2.07 -62.85 59.19
CA VAL A 721 -3.23 -63.75 59.25
C VAL A 721 -3.24 -64.76 58.11
N GLY A 722 -3.87 -65.91 58.34
CA GLY A 722 -4.24 -66.87 57.31
C GLY A 722 -5.75 -66.98 57.15
N LEU A 723 -6.20 -67.24 55.92
CA LEU A 723 -7.62 -67.44 55.59
C LEU A 723 -8.04 -68.84 56.04
N VAL A 724 -9.15 -68.98 56.76
CA VAL A 724 -9.63 -70.27 57.28
C VAL A 724 -11.04 -70.55 56.77
N ASP A 725 -11.39 -71.83 56.63
CA ASP A 725 -12.75 -72.27 56.31
C ASP A 725 -13.50 -72.74 57.58
N GLY A 726 -14.76 -73.14 57.40
CA GLY A 726 -15.57 -73.71 58.49
C GLY A 726 -15.07 -75.07 59.01
N ASN A 727 -14.15 -75.74 58.31
CA ASN A 727 -13.59 -77.03 58.72
C ASN A 727 -12.27 -76.89 59.47
N TYR A 728 -11.75 -75.67 59.67
CA TYR A 728 -10.45 -75.44 60.29
C TYR A 728 -10.24 -76.26 61.57
N GLY A 729 -9.15 -77.03 61.62
CA GLY A 729 -8.85 -77.92 62.75
C GLY A 729 -9.37 -79.35 62.62
N ASN A 730 -10.16 -79.65 61.58
CA ASN A 730 -10.69 -80.97 61.33
C ASN A 730 -10.09 -81.59 60.06
N SER A 731 -10.06 -82.92 60.03
CA SER A 731 -9.75 -83.68 58.82
C SER A 731 -11.01 -83.96 58.01
N THR A 732 -11.02 -83.63 56.73
CA THR A 732 -12.21 -83.74 55.88
C THR A 732 -11.86 -84.08 54.42
N SER A 733 -12.74 -84.85 53.77
CA SER A 733 -12.67 -85.14 52.33
C SER A 733 -13.55 -84.19 51.50
N THR A 734 -14.17 -83.18 52.11
CA THR A 734 -15.01 -82.19 51.41
C THR A 734 -14.21 -81.44 50.35
N THR A 735 -14.59 -81.60 49.08
CA THR A 735 -14.03 -80.81 47.98
C THR A 735 -14.25 -79.32 48.21
N GLY A 736 -13.19 -78.53 48.08
CA GLY A 736 -13.17 -77.09 48.34
C GLY A 736 -12.98 -76.69 49.80
N ALA A 737 -12.85 -77.63 50.75
CA ALA A 737 -12.30 -77.32 52.07
C ALA A 737 -10.82 -76.90 51.94
N PHE A 738 -10.26 -76.20 52.93
CA PHE A 738 -8.88 -75.70 52.88
C PHE A 738 -7.86 -76.79 53.24
N THR A 739 -8.00 -77.94 52.56
CA THR A 739 -7.16 -79.13 52.67
C THR A 739 -6.16 -79.18 51.52
N MET A 740 -4.99 -79.77 51.79
CA MET A 740 -3.98 -79.98 50.75
C MET A 740 -4.46 -80.99 49.70
N ASN A 741 -5.03 -82.11 50.16
CA ASN A 741 -5.71 -83.14 49.37
C ASN A 741 -7.04 -83.54 50.04
N THR A 742 -8.02 -84.05 49.28
CA THR A 742 -9.27 -84.59 49.84
C THR A 742 -9.14 -86.05 50.30
N SER A 743 -7.92 -86.61 50.22
CA SER A 743 -7.53 -87.93 50.69
C SER A 743 -6.38 -87.82 51.68
N TYR A 744 -6.17 -88.87 52.47
CA TYR A 744 -5.15 -88.88 53.51
C TYR A 744 -3.71 -88.84 52.99
N THR A 745 -3.48 -89.01 51.69
CA THR A 745 -2.15 -89.15 51.10
C THR A 745 -1.62 -87.83 50.54
N ASN A 746 -0.29 -87.66 50.57
CA ASN A 746 0.42 -86.59 49.87
C ASN A 746 0.83 -86.94 48.43
N SER A 747 0.35 -88.07 47.90
CA SER A 747 0.55 -88.45 46.50
C SER A 747 0.12 -87.35 45.54
N GLY A 748 0.94 -87.13 44.50
CA GLY A 748 0.78 -86.05 43.54
C GLY A 748 1.48 -84.74 43.91
N GLY A 749 2.03 -84.66 45.15
CA GLY A 749 2.77 -83.51 45.65
C GLY A 749 2.03 -82.17 45.47
N TRP A 750 2.77 -81.07 45.38
CA TRP A 750 2.17 -79.75 45.12
C TRP A 750 1.44 -79.68 43.77
N ASN A 751 2.07 -80.18 42.70
CA ASN A 751 1.56 -80.05 41.33
C ASN A 751 0.13 -80.57 41.15
N ASN A 752 -0.20 -81.73 41.75
CA ASN A 752 -1.52 -82.35 41.66
C ASN A 752 -2.39 -82.14 42.89
N SER A 753 -1.96 -81.33 43.86
CA SER A 753 -2.72 -81.07 45.07
C SER A 753 -4.09 -80.44 44.81
N HIS A 754 -5.06 -80.80 45.65
CA HIS A 754 -6.38 -80.16 45.69
C HIS A 754 -6.25 -78.66 46.02
N MET A 755 -5.34 -78.30 46.93
CA MET A 755 -5.05 -76.90 47.28
C MET A 755 -4.67 -76.05 46.07
N ARG A 756 -3.70 -76.51 45.28
CA ARG A 756 -3.20 -75.78 44.11
C ARG A 756 -4.28 -75.57 43.05
N LYS A 757 -5.05 -76.62 42.76
CA LYS A 757 -5.98 -76.66 41.63
C LYS A 757 -7.39 -76.13 41.94
N THR A 758 -7.92 -76.47 43.11
CA THR A 758 -9.34 -76.26 43.45
C THR A 758 -9.55 -75.13 44.46
N VAL A 759 -8.64 -74.95 45.41
CA VAL A 759 -8.78 -73.90 46.44
C VAL A 759 -8.16 -72.60 45.98
N LEU A 760 -6.89 -72.62 45.57
CA LEU A 760 -6.16 -71.41 45.20
C LEU A 760 -6.39 -71.01 43.75
N GLY A 761 -6.57 -71.99 42.85
CA GLY A 761 -6.59 -71.74 41.41
C GLY A 761 -5.22 -71.32 40.87
N SER A 762 -4.14 -71.67 41.57
CA SER A 762 -2.77 -71.23 41.29
C SER A 762 -2.26 -71.67 39.92
N ASN A 763 -2.78 -72.79 39.39
CA ASN A 763 -2.44 -73.34 38.09
C ASN A 763 -3.25 -72.75 36.92
N SER A 764 -4.06 -71.71 37.15
CA SER A 764 -4.85 -71.08 36.10
C SER A 764 -3.93 -70.55 34.99
N ALA A 765 -4.32 -70.74 33.73
CA ALA A 765 -3.54 -70.24 32.59
C ALA A 765 -3.48 -68.70 32.54
N SER A 766 -4.45 -68.03 33.15
CA SER A 766 -4.54 -66.57 33.24
C SER A 766 -5.09 -66.14 34.59
N ALA A 767 -4.53 -65.06 35.14
CA ALA A 767 -5.07 -64.39 36.32
C ALA A 767 -6.38 -63.65 36.03
N THR A 768 -6.58 -63.15 34.80
CA THR A 768 -7.79 -62.44 34.39
C THR A 768 -8.97 -63.37 34.10
N SER A 769 -8.68 -64.64 33.77
CA SER A 769 -9.69 -65.70 33.55
C SER A 769 -9.41 -66.94 34.42
N PRO A 770 -9.52 -66.85 35.75
CA PRO A 770 -9.20 -67.93 36.67
C PRO A 770 -10.33 -68.95 36.75
N ALA A 771 -10.02 -70.15 37.25
CA ALA A 771 -11.04 -71.14 37.56
C ALA A 771 -12.04 -70.58 38.60
N ALA A 772 -13.34 -70.77 38.34
CA ALA A 772 -14.40 -70.28 39.21
C ALA A 772 -14.32 -70.88 40.62
N ASN A 773 -14.79 -70.13 41.60
CA ASN A 773 -14.79 -70.52 43.02
C ASN A 773 -13.38 -70.79 43.61
N THR A 774 -12.34 -70.16 43.09
CA THR A 774 -10.97 -70.22 43.65
C THR A 774 -10.60 -68.92 44.34
N LEU A 775 -9.57 -68.94 45.19
CA LEU A 775 -9.05 -67.73 45.81
C LEU A 775 -8.57 -66.73 44.75
N LEU A 776 -7.91 -67.21 43.69
CA LEU A 776 -7.51 -66.36 42.58
C LEU A 776 -8.73 -65.66 41.94
N ALA A 777 -9.88 -66.33 41.79
CA ALA A 777 -11.10 -65.70 41.28
C ALA A 777 -11.72 -64.67 42.23
N ALA A 778 -11.50 -64.82 43.54
CA ALA A 778 -12.02 -63.93 44.58
C ALA A 778 -11.15 -62.67 44.80
N LEU A 779 -9.99 -62.56 44.13
CA LEU A 779 -9.15 -61.36 44.17
C LEU A 779 -9.71 -60.22 43.30
N PRO A 780 -9.43 -58.95 43.66
CA PRO A 780 -9.84 -57.79 42.85
C PRO A 780 -9.40 -57.90 41.38
N ALA A 781 -10.27 -57.51 40.46
CA ALA A 781 -10.03 -57.64 39.02
C ALA A 781 -8.83 -56.79 38.52
N ASP A 782 -8.64 -55.60 39.09
CA ASP A 782 -7.53 -54.69 38.81
C ASP A 782 -6.18 -55.25 39.28
N LEU A 783 -6.15 -55.96 40.42
CA LEU A 783 -4.99 -56.73 40.85
C LEU A 783 -4.73 -57.91 39.90
N ARG A 784 -5.76 -58.70 39.58
CA ARG A 784 -5.62 -59.83 38.65
C ARG A 784 -5.09 -59.42 37.28
N ALA A 785 -5.46 -58.23 36.81
CA ALA A 785 -4.98 -57.67 35.54
C ALA A 785 -3.47 -57.43 35.49
N VAL A 786 -2.80 -57.29 36.65
CA VAL A 786 -1.37 -57.00 36.71
C VAL A 786 -0.51 -58.16 37.21
N MET A 787 -1.13 -59.24 37.69
CA MET A 787 -0.41 -60.40 38.20
C MET A 787 0.47 -61.06 37.12
N LYS A 788 1.64 -61.54 37.52
CA LYS A 788 2.56 -62.35 36.70
C LYS A 788 2.60 -63.79 37.22
N PRO A 789 2.75 -64.79 36.34
CA PRO A 789 3.16 -66.11 36.79
C PRO A 789 4.62 -66.11 37.26
N ALA A 790 4.93 -66.95 38.23
CA ALA A 790 6.31 -67.27 38.62
C ALA A 790 6.54 -68.78 38.57
N THR A 791 7.78 -69.15 38.23
CA THR A 791 8.22 -70.54 38.30
C THR A 791 8.58 -70.87 39.75
N LYS A 792 7.96 -71.91 40.30
CA LYS A 792 8.18 -72.40 41.67
C LYS A 792 8.60 -73.86 41.66
N TYR A 793 9.52 -74.21 42.56
CA TYR A 793 10.02 -75.57 42.71
C TYR A 793 9.50 -76.17 44.00
N SER A 794 8.99 -77.39 43.98
CA SER A 794 8.54 -78.16 45.14
C SER A 794 8.53 -79.64 44.78
N ASP A 795 8.41 -80.51 45.78
CA ASP A 795 8.08 -81.91 45.52
C ASP A 795 6.68 -82.01 44.87
N ASN A 796 6.67 -82.41 43.60
CA ASN A 796 5.48 -82.48 42.76
C ASN A 796 5.02 -83.93 42.52
N THR A 797 5.60 -84.90 43.22
CA THR A 797 5.25 -86.32 43.11
C THR A 797 4.70 -86.84 44.43
N GLY A 798 5.29 -86.46 45.56
CA GLY A 798 4.93 -86.92 46.89
C GLY A 798 5.11 -88.43 47.08
N GLY A 799 4.37 -89.01 48.03
CA GLY A 799 4.39 -90.44 48.33
C GLY A 799 5.37 -90.87 49.44
N GLY A 800 5.92 -89.93 50.21
CA GLY A 800 6.81 -90.23 51.33
C GLY A 800 8.21 -90.70 50.92
N SER A 801 8.76 -90.12 49.84
CA SER A 801 10.14 -90.37 49.40
C SER A 801 10.95 -89.07 49.32
N ASP A 802 12.18 -89.08 49.82
CA ASP A 802 13.15 -87.98 49.72
C ASP A 802 13.93 -88.01 48.39
N THR A 803 13.22 -88.21 47.28
CA THR A 803 13.83 -88.36 45.95
C THR A 803 14.06 -86.99 45.31
N ALA A 804 15.31 -86.67 44.98
CA ALA A 804 15.65 -85.35 44.41
C ALA A 804 14.94 -85.04 43.07
N SER A 805 14.71 -86.04 42.21
CA SER A 805 14.01 -85.86 40.93
C SER A 805 12.51 -85.55 41.06
N TYR A 806 11.93 -85.69 42.26
CA TYR A 806 10.53 -85.31 42.52
C TYR A 806 10.38 -83.79 42.66
N VAL A 807 11.46 -83.09 42.98
CA VAL A 807 11.49 -81.62 43.01
C VAL A 807 11.58 -81.10 41.59
N THR A 808 10.45 -80.62 41.09
CA THR A 808 10.32 -80.10 39.72
C THR A 808 9.66 -78.72 39.73
N SER A 809 9.71 -78.01 38.61
CA SER A 809 9.09 -76.70 38.49
C SER A 809 7.60 -76.80 38.20
N THR A 810 6.84 -75.88 38.79
CA THR A 810 5.47 -75.52 38.44
C THR A 810 5.44 -74.04 38.07
N THR A 811 4.49 -73.65 37.22
CA THR A 811 4.20 -72.24 36.96
C THR A 811 2.93 -71.89 37.72
N ASP A 812 3.02 -70.89 38.59
CA ASP A 812 1.97 -70.57 39.56
C ASP A 812 1.70 -69.06 39.62
N LEU A 813 0.43 -68.71 39.79
CA LEU A 813 -0.05 -67.33 39.97
C LEU A 813 -0.27 -66.96 41.44
N LEU A 814 -0.66 -67.94 42.26
CA LEU A 814 -1.05 -67.74 43.66
C LEU A 814 -0.60 -68.91 44.55
N PRO A 815 0.70 -69.27 44.59
CA PRO A 815 1.15 -70.44 45.35
C PRO A 815 1.20 -70.17 46.85
N LEU A 816 1.18 -71.23 47.65
CA LEU A 816 1.61 -71.14 49.06
C LEU A 816 3.13 -71.05 49.14
N LEU A 817 3.65 -70.47 50.21
CA LEU A 817 5.09 -70.49 50.46
C LEU A 817 5.58 -71.92 50.76
N SER A 818 6.83 -72.22 50.41
CA SER A 818 7.48 -73.46 50.83
C SER A 818 8.01 -73.36 52.25
N GLU A 819 8.37 -74.51 52.84
CA GLU A 819 9.03 -74.53 54.15
C GLU A 819 10.33 -73.69 54.12
N PHE A 820 11.16 -73.87 53.10
CA PHE A 820 12.42 -73.13 52.99
C PHE A 820 12.21 -71.62 52.79
N GLU A 821 11.16 -71.21 52.07
CA GLU A 821 10.84 -69.80 51.84
C GLU A 821 10.45 -69.06 53.13
N TYR A 822 9.79 -69.74 54.08
CA TYR A 822 9.52 -69.22 55.42
C TYR A 822 10.76 -69.25 56.30
N HIS A 823 11.40 -70.42 56.41
CA HIS A 823 12.32 -70.71 57.50
C HIS A 823 13.80 -70.47 57.14
N GLY A 824 14.16 -70.44 55.85
CA GLY A 824 15.54 -70.43 55.38
C GLY A 824 16.32 -71.72 55.71
N ALA A 825 15.62 -72.71 56.26
CA ALA A 825 16.13 -74.00 56.66
C ALA A 825 15.08 -75.07 56.33
N ARG A 826 15.55 -76.31 56.15
CA ARG A 826 14.71 -77.48 55.89
C ARG A 826 14.59 -78.33 57.15
N SER A 827 13.37 -78.67 57.53
CA SER A 827 12.99 -79.58 58.61
C SER A 827 12.31 -80.84 58.08
N TYR A 828 11.24 -80.72 57.28
CA TYR A 828 10.42 -81.86 56.81
C TYR A 828 10.35 -81.96 55.29
N ALA A 829 10.51 -80.85 54.56
CA ALA A 829 10.38 -80.82 53.11
C ALA A 829 11.33 -81.80 52.38
N ASN A 830 11.10 -82.10 51.11
CA ASN A 830 12.08 -82.84 50.31
C ASN A 830 13.44 -82.13 50.34
N SER A 831 14.51 -82.87 50.66
CA SER A 831 15.84 -82.30 50.91
C SER A 831 16.44 -81.57 49.71
N ALA A 832 15.97 -81.85 48.49
CA ALA A 832 16.38 -81.16 47.28
C ALA A 832 15.67 -79.80 47.07
N GLU A 833 14.55 -79.51 47.74
CA GLU A 833 13.82 -78.23 47.56
C GLU A 833 14.70 -77.01 47.86
N LYS A 834 15.56 -77.09 48.88
CA LYS A 834 16.48 -76.01 49.28
C LYS A 834 17.47 -75.60 48.17
N ASN A 835 17.71 -76.47 47.18
CA ASN A 835 18.65 -76.18 46.08
C ASN A 835 18.04 -75.26 45.01
N TYR A 836 16.71 -75.08 45.04
CA TYR A 836 15.97 -74.31 44.05
C TYR A 836 15.25 -73.09 44.64
N GLN A 837 15.10 -73.04 45.97
CA GLN A 837 14.34 -72.02 46.69
C GLN A 837 15.28 -71.08 47.46
N ALA A 838 14.80 -69.88 47.79
CA ALA A 838 15.47 -68.95 48.69
C ALA A 838 14.51 -68.51 49.80
N GLN A 839 15.03 -68.10 50.96
CA GLN A 839 14.19 -67.49 51.99
C GLN A 839 13.71 -66.11 51.53
N TYR A 840 12.44 -65.78 51.74
CA TYR A 840 11.94 -64.44 51.46
C TYR A 840 12.58 -63.40 52.39
N ASP A 841 12.95 -62.24 51.83
CA ASP A 841 13.64 -61.17 52.57
C ASP A 841 12.83 -60.70 53.78
N TYR A 842 11.49 -60.72 53.68
CA TYR A 842 10.61 -60.41 54.82
C TYR A 842 10.89 -61.32 56.02
N TYR A 843 10.96 -62.63 55.83
CA TYR A 843 11.23 -63.58 56.92
C TYR A 843 12.70 -63.64 57.31
N LYS A 844 13.60 -63.44 56.34
CA LYS A 844 15.04 -63.32 56.58
C LYS A 844 15.37 -62.12 57.48
N ALA A 845 14.58 -61.05 57.42
CA ALA A 845 14.70 -59.90 58.32
C ALA A 845 14.19 -60.15 59.75
N GLY A 846 13.75 -61.37 60.08
CA GLY A 846 13.32 -61.75 61.43
C GLY A 846 11.85 -61.42 61.75
N ASN A 847 11.05 -61.05 60.74
CA ASN A 847 9.62 -60.84 60.95
C ASN A 847 8.91 -62.14 61.40
N SER A 848 7.83 -61.99 62.18
CA SER A 848 7.07 -63.12 62.70
C SER A 848 6.50 -64.00 61.58
N LYS A 849 6.58 -65.32 61.80
CA LYS A 849 5.97 -66.36 60.96
C LYS A 849 4.62 -66.83 61.50
N VAL A 850 4.23 -66.39 62.69
CA VAL A 850 2.98 -66.78 63.34
C VAL A 850 1.81 -66.17 62.59
N HIS A 851 0.96 -67.02 62.03
CA HIS A 851 -0.29 -66.60 61.42
C HIS A 851 -1.41 -66.64 62.46
N TYR A 852 -2.34 -65.70 62.37
CA TYR A 852 -3.57 -65.70 63.14
C TYR A 852 -4.77 -65.97 62.23
N LYS A 853 -5.91 -66.39 62.77
CA LYS A 853 -7.11 -66.60 61.95
C LYS A 853 -7.65 -65.25 61.46
N HIS A 854 -7.94 -65.12 60.17
CA HIS A 854 -8.49 -63.88 59.61
C HIS A 854 -9.82 -63.44 60.28
N ASN A 855 -10.63 -64.38 60.76
CA ASN A 855 -11.91 -64.12 61.46
C ASN A 855 -11.80 -64.09 62.99
N ALA A 856 -10.59 -64.30 63.54
CA ALA A 856 -10.30 -64.24 64.97
C ALA A 856 -8.80 -63.91 65.15
N THR A 857 -8.43 -62.65 64.91
CA THR A 857 -7.02 -62.20 64.77
C THR A 857 -6.19 -62.29 66.05
N GLY A 858 -6.78 -62.63 67.20
CA GLY A 858 -6.07 -62.98 68.44
C GLY A 858 -5.75 -64.46 68.60
N THR A 859 -6.26 -65.33 67.71
CA THR A 859 -6.06 -66.79 67.77
C THR A 859 -5.05 -67.24 66.74
N ALA A 860 -3.91 -67.77 67.19
CA ALA A 860 -2.87 -68.32 66.31
C ALA A 860 -3.41 -69.49 65.47
N ALA A 861 -2.87 -69.65 64.27
CA ALA A 861 -3.33 -70.60 63.28
C ALA A 861 -2.14 -71.34 62.64
N TYR A 862 -2.30 -72.66 62.49
CA TYR A 862 -1.53 -73.46 61.55
C TYR A 862 -1.79 -73.01 60.11
N ALA A 863 -0.73 -72.80 59.33
CA ALA A 863 -0.80 -72.31 57.95
C ALA A 863 -0.10 -73.26 56.98
N TRP A 864 -0.72 -73.53 55.83
CA TRP A 864 -0.20 -74.46 54.83
C TRP A 864 1.09 -73.96 54.15
N CYS A 865 2.02 -74.88 53.96
CA CYS A 865 3.13 -74.75 53.01
C CYS A 865 2.87 -75.64 51.78
N ARG A 866 3.44 -75.30 50.63
CA ARG A 866 3.37 -76.17 49.43
C ARG A 866 4.30 -77.38 49.49
N SER A 867 5.25 -77.42 50.42
CA SER A 867 6.23 -78.50 50.54
C SER A 867 5.63 -79.79 51.10
N VAL A 868 5.99 -80.93 50.53
CA VAL A 868 5.60 -82.28 50.99
C VAL A 868 6.47 -82.73 52.16
N TYR A 869 5.93 -83.43 53.16
CA TYR A 869 6.78 -84.14 54.13
C TYR A 869 7.41 -85.37 53.47
N SER A 870 8.71 -85.34 53.19
CA SER A 870 9.34 -86.37 52.35
C SER A 870 9.52 -87.73 53.01
N SER A 871 9.34 -87.86 54.33
CA SER A 871 9.49 -89.14 55.05
C SER A 871 8.16 -89.82 55.40
N ASN A 872 7.02 -89.22 55.05
CA ASN A 872 5.69 -89.79 55.27
C ASN A 872 4.86 -89.65 53.99
N SER A 873 4.06 -90.65 53.63
CA SER A 873 3.16 -90.61 52.46
C SER A 873 1.82 -89.91 52.70
N SER A 874 1.60 -89.37 53.90
CA SER A 874 0.31 -88.79 54.33
C SER A 874 0.32 -87.27 54.56
N ASP A 875 1.49 -86.66 54.72
CA ASP A 875 1.58 -85.32 55.32
C ASP A 875 2.20 -84.27 54.38
N PHE A 876 1.83 -83.01 54.62
CA PHE A 876 2.46 -81.82 54.04
C PHE A 876 2.99 -80.91 55.16
N CYS A 877 3.91 -80.02 54.80
CA CYS A 877 4.52 -79.08 55.73
C CYS A 877 3.56 -77.93 56.08
N LEU A 878 3.72 -77.40 57.28
CA LEU A 878 2.96 -76.30 57.85
C LEU A 878 3.89 -75.35 58.59
N VAL A 879 3.40 -74.13 58.81
CA VAL A 879 3.90 -73.24 59.87
C VAL A 879 3.03 -73.43 61.12
N GLY A 880 3.69 -73.68 62.26
CA GLY A 880 3.08 -73.86 63.58
C GLY A 880 2.49 -72.58 64.17
N THR A 881 1.66 -72.73 65.21
CA THR A 881 1.10 -71.61 65.99
C THR A 881 2.16 -70.80 66.74
N ASP A 882 3.36 -71.35 66.91
CA ASP A 882 4.55 -70.70 67.46
C ASP A 882 5.54 -70.23 66.36
N GLY A 883 5.21 -70.44 65.08
CA GLY A 883 6.05 -70.09 63.94
C GLY A 883 7.16 -71.10 63.63
N SER A 884 7.16 -72.27 64.29
CA SER A 884 8.02 -73.41 63.96
C SER A 884 7.60 -74.08 62.65
N ALA A 885 8.50 -74.85 62.03
CA ALA A 885 8.12 -75.77 60.98
C ALA A 885 7.44 -76.97 61.63
N ILE A 886 6.30 -77.42 61.10
CA ILE A 886 5.63 -78.67 61.50
C ILE A 886 5.08 -79.38 60.25
N ASN A 887 4.41 -80.52 60.41
CA ASN A 887 3.71 -81.23 59.34
C ASN A 887 2.34 -81.73 59.83
N HIS A 888 1.43 -82.03 58.89
CA HIS A 888 0.13 -82.62 59.21
C HIS A 888 -0.46 -83.35 57.99
N TYR A 889 -1.43 -84.23 58.26
CA TYR A 889 -2.18 -84.97 57.24
C TYR A 889 -2.74 -84.08 56.14
N ALA A 890 -2.60 -84.52 54.88
CA ALA A 890 -2.95 -83.77 53.69
C ALA A 890 -4.44 -83.33 53.62
N TYR A 891 -5.32 -84.10 54.26
CA TYR A 891 -6.77 -83.85 54.38
C TYR A 891 -7.20 -83.06 55.62
N GLY A 892 -6.25 -82.53 56.40
CA GLY A 892 -6.53 -81.54 57.45
C GLY A 892 -6.90 -80.19 56.86
N SER A 893 -7.88 -79.48 57.43
CA SER A 893 -8.19 -78.11 57.00
C SER A 893 -7.43 -77.09 57.83
N TRP A 894 -6.56 -76.30 57.18
CA TRP A 894 -5.69 -75.31 57.82
C TRP A 894 -5.69 -73.98 57.05
N ALA A 895 -4.99 -72.98 57.58
CA ALA A 895 -5.06 -71.63 57.05
C ALA A 895 -4.30 -71.47 55.72
N LEU A 896 -4.85 -70.66 54.81
CA LEU A 896 -4.21 -70.25 53.56
C LEU A 896 -3.43 -68.95 53.78
N ALA A 897 -2.16 -68.92 53.35
CA ALA A 897 -1.32 -67.72 53.34
C ALA A 897 -0.52 -67.63 52.02
N PRO A 898 -1.19 -67.51 50.87
CA PRO A 898 -0.53 -67.56 49.57
C PRO A 898 0.20 -66.26 49.22
N CYS A 899 1.14 -66.37 48.29
CA CYS A 899 1.79 -65.23 47.65
C CYS A 899 1.38 -65.08 46.19
N PHE A 900 1.55 -63.89 45.65
CA PHE A 900 1.40 -63.58 44.22
C PHE A 900 2.50 -62.63 43.76
N PHE A 901 2.57 -62.40 42.45
CA PHE A 901 3.65 -61.66 41.81
C PHE A 901 3.06 -60.58 40.91
N VAL A 902 3.64 -59.38 40.93
CA VAL A 902 3.29 -58.27 40.02
C VAL A 902 4.46 -57.91 39.17
#